data_AF-A0A9W3KME5-F1
#
_entry.id   AF-A0A9W3KME5-F1
#
_cell.length_a   1.000
_cell.length_b   1.000
_cell.length_c   1.000
_cell.angle_alpha   90.00
_cell.angle_beta   90.00
_cell.angle_gamma   90.00
#
_symmetry.space_group_name_H-M   'P 1'
#
loop_
_entity.id
_entity.type
_entity.pdbx_description
1 polymer ?
#
loop_
_entity_poly.entity_id
_entity_poly.type
_entity_poly.pdbx_seq_one_letter_code
_entity_poly.pdbx_strand_id
1 'polypeptide(L)'
;MVLKRSYQTLLLFTSVLLFVMSFLIPLNQASAEVINRERYQIDWAYSPQYGKDVRTELLKNASGQIAYCLVYGLKSPNGEDLPEAGKADDVSYRVLMNGYPQKTPESLGVSNWQEAHYATQLALWNALGQISVDELQFKNAAVEKAAKNIIHAANQSQDTQDVWMSVIPTDKQEAQLNGEYFETTTYNVQTNAKKGTFHVEMTNAPQGTRIVTEQGEVKETFQLGEKFRIQVPKSSKSSELSLKIVSNLTNIHAIVYKGTSTIQDATVLLERSTEQVSTDLQVFWKANGALKVMKVDESKKPLPGAVFEIANSNQQGMGTITADKNGIAEMGNLELGTYTVKEVKAPIGYVLDATPKPFEVKTGEVAVVEMKNVQIKGNIEIKKVSDTGKILPGVEFTVFTPEGKAVTKVTTNQEGIAKVHSLPFGKYYFQETKGLEGYLLNQTKYPFEVKEHNQTLTFEVKNDQVKGNVQLVKVDEDGKTKLEGAVCILADEKGKKISEHKTDKNGLIKIDNIPFGKYQFIEKTSPAGYVLVKDPIPFSITENGKTIELVAKNTKIKGSIEITKVDVADGNNKLPGAEFTIYNEQGQEVVKGKTNEQGIAKFEKLPAGKYTYKETFAPEGYLINEETFSFEIKTDGEIIKHVVADQKKEVPPTPETPQPEQPEQPQPEQLKPQPEKPQTPQVIEKPVPTPEKPQHIVKQPQPMKEQPKKVESHLPTTGGKAENPYWKWIGVTFVVLGSILAVYAVRKRKNQKV
;
A
#
# COMPACT_ATOMS: atom_id res chain seq x y z
N MET A 1 -63.26 -3.19 -46.66
CA MET A 1 -64.10 -3.79 -45.59
C MET A 1 -64.25 -2.79 -44.45
N VAL A 2 -65.16 -1.81 -44.58
CA VAL A 2 -65.21 -0.63 -43.69
C VAL A 2 -66.63 -0.39 -43.18
N LEU A 3 -67.12 -1.28 -42.30
CA LEU A 3 -68.40 -1.09 -41.59
C LEU A 3 -68.47 -1.96 -40.32
N LYS A 4 -67.92 -1.46 -39.20
CA LYS A 4 -68.13 -2.05 -37.84
C LYS A 4 -67.67 -1.18 -36.65
N ARG A 5 -66.78 -0.19 -36.84
CA ARG A 5 -66.21 0.60 -35.72
C ARG A 5 -67.03 1.78 -35.21
N SER A 6 -68.09 2.23 -35.90
CA SER A 6 -68.88 3.41 -35.50
C SER A 6 -70.07 3.11 -34.58
N TYR A 7 -70.62 1.89 -34.60
CA TYR A 7 -71.82 1.57 -33.82
C TYR A 7 -71.53 1.22 -32.35
N GLN A 8 -70.37 0.62 -32.03
CA GLN A 8 -70.00 0.34 -30.63
C GLN A 8 -69.67 1.62 -29.86
N THR A 9 -69.01 2.60 -30.48
CA THR A 9 -68.77 3.92 -29.86
C THR A 9 -70.07 4.69 -29.66
N LEU A 10 -71.02 4.60 -30.59
CA LEU A 10 -72.33 5.23 -30.43
C LEU A 10 -73.14 4.58 -29.29
N LEU A 11 -73.14 3.25 -29.16
CA LEU A 11 -73.78 2.52 -28.06
C LEU A 11 -73.14 2.81 -26.69
N LEU A 12 -71.81 2.96 -26.63
CA LEU A 12 -71.13 3.39 -25.41
C LEU A 12 -71.49 4.84 -25.04
N PHE A 13 -71.54 5.76 -26.00
CA PHE A 13 -71.95 7.14 -25.73
C PHE A 13 -73.42 7.28 -25.35
N THR A 14 -74.35 6.53 -25.96
CA THR A 14 -75.76 6.55 -25.52
C THR A 14 -75.98 5.86 -24.18
N SER A 15 -75.23 4.80 -23.88
CA SER A 15 -75.23 4.17 -22.55
C SER A 15 -74.73 5.14 -21.48
N VAL A 16 -73.59 5.81 -21.70
CA VAL A 16 -73.07 6.82 -20.76
C VAL A 16 -74.00 8.04 -20.65
N LEU A 17 -74.60 8.51 -21.76
CA LEU A 17 -75.53 9.64 -21.72
C LEU A 17 -76.83 9.31 -20.96
N LEU A 18 -77.33 8.07 -21.07
CA LEU A 18 -78.44 7.59 -20.24
C LEU A 18 -78.05 7.47 -18.77
N PHE A 19 -76.84 6.97 -18.47
CA PHE A 19 -76.32 6.88 -17.11
C PHE A 19 -76.11 8.26 -16.46
N VAL A 20 -75.68 9.27 -17.24
CA VAL A 20 -75.51 10.65 -16.76
C VAL A 20 -76.85 11.38 -16.63
N MET A 21 -77.82 11.12 -17.51
CA MET A 21 -79.18 11.68 -17.38
C MET A 21 -79.91 11.16 -16.13
N SER A 22 -79.63 9.94 -15.66
CA SER A 22 -80.15 9.44 -14.37
C SER A 22 -79.48 10.06 -13.13
N PHE A 23 -78.40 10.84 -13.28
CA PHE A 23 -77.74 11.57 -12.19
C PHE A 23 -78.03 13.09 -12.19
N LEU A 24 -78.70 13.62 -13.22
CA LEU A 24 -79.01 15.06 -13.35
C LEU A 24 -80.46 15.44 -13.05
N ILE A 25 -81.29 14.47 -12.66
CA ILE A 25 -82.55 14.72 -11.96
C ILE A 25 -82.53 13.88 -10.68
N PRO A 26 -82.44 14.47 -9.48
CA PRO A 26 -82.73 13.74 -8.25
C PRO A 26 -84.23 13.42 -8.24
N LEU A 27 -84.57 12.23 -8.75
CA LEU A 27 -85.85 11.60 -8.46
C LEU A 27 -85.86 11.23 -6.98
N ASN A 28 -86.19 12.21 -6.14
CA ASN A 28 -86.69 11.97 -4.80
C ASN A 28 -88.01 11.20 -4.92
N GLN A 29 -87.92 9.88 -5.12
CA GLN A 29 -88.88 8.98 -4.51
C GLN A 29 -88.69 9.13 -3.00
N ALA A 30 -89.38 10.12 -2.43
CA ALA A 30 -89.45 10.28 -0.99
C ALA A 30 -89.99 8.96 -0.44
N SER A 31 -89.20 8.27 0.38
CA SER A 31 -89.63 7.04 1.02
C SER A 31 -90.79 7.41 1.93
N ALA A 32 -92.00 7.05 1.50
CA ALA A 32 -93.20 7.28 2.29
C ALA A 32 -93.44 6.06 3.17
N GLU A 33 -93.88 6.32 4.41
CA GLU A 33 -94.02 5.32 5.46
C GLU A 33 -95.43 5.44 6.08
N VAL A 34 -96.13 4.31 6.14
CA VAL A 34 -97.49 4.24 6.68
C VAL A 34 -97.41 4.15 8.21
N ILE A 35 -97.70 5.25 8.90
CA ILE A 35 -97.63 5.32 10.37
C ILE A 35 -99.03 5.14 10.96
N ASN A 36 -99.17 4.10 11.80
CA ASN A 36 -100.41 3.75 12.49
C ASN A 36 -100.33 4.14 13.98
N ARG A 37 -101.48 4.39 14.61
CA ARG A 37 -101.56 4.70 16.05
C ARG A 37 -102.33 3.65 16.84
N GLU A 38 -101.84 3.36 18.03
CA GLU A 38 -102.47 2.52 19.05
C GLU A 38 -102.81 3.39 20.28
N ARG A 39 -104.06 3.32 20.73
CA ARG A 39 -104.52 4.05 21.92
C ARG A 39 -104.31 3.22 23.17
N TYR A 40 -103.75 3.84 24.19
CA TYR A 40 -103.64 3.31 25.54
C TYR A 40 -104.26 4.31 26.54
N GLN A 41 -104.33 3.92 27.81
CA GLN A 41 -104.71 4.81 28.92
C GLN A 41 -103.59 4.82 29.96
N ILE A 42 -103.44 5.97 30.60
CA ILE A 42 -102.46 6.25 31.65
C ILE A 42 -102.95 7.48 32.43
N ASP A 43 -102.40 7.73 33.62
CA ASP A 43 -102.65 8.94 34.39
C ASP A 43 -101.97 10.17 33.77
N TRP A 44 -102.57 10.66 32.67
CA TRP A 44 -102.09 11.81 31.89
C TRP A 44 -101.77 13.03 32.77
N ALA A 45 -100.60 13.63 32.60
CA ALA A 45 -100.25 14.89 33.25
C ALA A 45 -101.13 16.03 32.72
N TYR A 46 -101.54 16.94 33.60
CA TYR A 46 -102.34 18.11 33.24
C TYR A 46 -101.42 19.30 32.95
N SER A 47 -101.66 20.01 31.84
CA SER A 47 -100.96 21.27 31.53
C SER A 47 -101.83 22.47 31.89
N PRO A 48 -101.42 23.31 32.85
CA PRO A 48 -102.09 24.59 33.11
C PRO A 48 -102.08 25.52 31.89
N GLN A 49 -100.98 25.54 31.13
CA GLN A 49 -100.80 26.33 29.90
C GLN A 49 -101.87 26.03 28.83
N TYR A 50 -102.28 24.77 28.69
CA TYR A 50 -103.29 24.33 27.71
C TYR A 50 -104.67 24.02 28.32
N GLY A 51 -104.83 24.17 29.64
CA GLY A 51 -106.06 23.90 30.37
C GLY A 51 -106.55 22.44 30.33
N LYS A 52 -105.71 21.47 29.95
CA LYS A 52 -106.11 20.09 29.62
C LYS A 52 -105.01 19.05 29.90
N ASP A 53 -105.40 17.78 29.93
CA ASP A 53 -104.46 16.65 29.92
C ASP A 53 -103.57 16.66 28.67
N VAL A 54 -102.27 16.45 28.84
CA VAL A 54 -101.29 16.26 27.75
C VAL A 54 -101.32 14.79 27.32
N ARG A 55 -102.13 14.46 26.30
CA ARG A 55 -102.34 13.09 25.82
C ARG A 55 -101.54 12.78 24.54
N THR A 56 -101.22 11.51 24.32
CA THR A 56 -100.62 10.99 23.08
C THR A 56 -101.16 9.61 22.74
N GLU A 57 -100.95 9.14 21.52
CA GLU A 57 -101.05 7.73 21.16
C GLU A 57 -99.65 7.11 21.00
N LEU A 58 -99.55 5.76 21.01
CA LEU A 58 -98.35 5.04 20.58
C LEU A 58 -98.37 4.97 19.07
N LEU A 59 -97.33 5.44 18.38
CA LEU A 59 -97.25 5.33 16.92
C LEU A 59 -96.31 4.19 16.52
N LYS A 60 -96.60 3.52 15.40
CA LYS A 60 -95.73 2.52 14.78
C LYS A 60 -95.68 2.69 13.27
N ASN A 61 -94.51 2.51 12.68
CA ASN A 61 -94.33 2.41 11.23
C ASN A 61 -94.80 1.02 10.71
N ALA A 62 -94.77 0.77 9.40
CA ALA A 62 -95.22 -0.49 8.82
C ALA A 62 -94.34 -1.69 9.24
N SER A 63 -93.09 -1.43 9.63
CA SER A 63 -92.16 -2.41 10.21
C SER A 63 -92.33 -2.61 11.73
N GLY A 64 -93.33 -1.99 12.36
CA GLY A 64 -93.63 -2.12 13.79
C GLY A 64 -92.70 -1.33 14.73
N GLN A 65 -91.78 -0.53 14.19
CA GLN A 65 -90.87 0.33 14.95
C GLN A 65 -91.64 1.54 15.48
N ILE A 66 -91.37 1.92 16.73
CA ILE A 66 -92.08 3.01 17.40
C ILE A 66 -91.73 4.35 16.77
N ALA A 67 -92.75 5.12 16.42
CA ALA A 67 -92.64 6.53 16.03
C ALA A 67 -93.09 7.43 17.18
N TYR A 68 -92.59 8.67 17.21
CA TYR A 68 -92.98 9.69 18.18
C TYR A 68 -93.54 10.94 17.48
N CYS A 69 -94.45 11.61 18.18
CA CYS A 69 -95.15 12.80 17.74
C CYS A 69 -94.25 14.04 17.81
N LEU A 70 -94.13 14.82 16.73
CA LEU A 70 -93.30 16.02 16.69
C LEU A 70 -94.07 17.35 16.86
N VAL A 71 -95.42 17.38 16.80
CA VAL A 71 -96.18 18.64 16.85
C VAL A 71 -97.40 18.53 17.77
N TYR A 72 -97.22 18.89 19.04
CA TYR A 72 -98.29 18.88 20.03
C TYR A 72 -99.49 19.72 19.59
N GLY A 73 -100.69 19.12 19.65
CA GLY A 73 -101.97 19.77 19.32
C GLY A 73 -102.52 19.46 17.93
N LEU A 74 -101.71 18.94 17.01
CA LEU A 74 -102.18 18.33 15.76
C LEU A 74 -102.58 16.85 15.99
N LYS A 75 -103.23 16.21 15.01
CA LYS A 75 -103.66 14.81 15.12
C LYS A 75 -102.52 13.85 14.81
N SER A 76 -102.37 12.80 15.63
CA SER A 76 -101.50 11.66 15.34
C SER A 76 -101.91 10.91 14.06
N PRO A 77 -100.97 10.47 13.21
CA PRO A 77 -101.27 9.65 12.02
C PRO A 77 -101.90 8.29 12.38
N ASN A 78 -102.63 7.72 11.42
CA ASN A 78 -103.48 6.52 11.53
C ASN A 78 -103.65 5.86 10.15
N GLY A 79 -102.53 5.46 9.54
CA GLY A 79 -102.54 4.80 8.23
C GLY A 79 -102.45 5.75 7.04
N GLU A 80 -102.25 7.06 7.26
CA GLU A 80 -101.73 7.96 6.23
C GLU A 80 -100.28 7.58 5.87
N ASP A 81 -99.95 7.71 4.59
CA ASP A 81 -98.62 7.50 4.03
C ASP A 81 -97.83 8.82 4.10
N LEU A 82 -96.79 8.88 4.95
CA LEU A 82 -96.07 10.11 5.24
C LEU A 82 -94.67 10.12 4.58
N PRO A 83 -94.32 11.12 3.75
CA PRO A 83 -93.01 11.17 3.10
C PRO A 83 -91.87 11.51 4.07
N GLU A 84 -90.73 10.83 3.94
CA GLU A 84 -89.48 11.19 4.62
C GLU A 84 -89.04 12.62 4.25
N ALA A 85 -88.73 13.41 5.28
CA ALA A 85 -88.42 14.84 5.20
C ALA A 85 -87.10 15.22 5.91
N GLY A 86 -86.21 14.25 6.11
CA GLY A 86 -84.86 14.45 6.67
C GLY A 86 -84.70 13.85 8.07
N LYS A 87 -83.80 14.44 8.86
CA LYS A 87 -83.54 14.08 10.26
C LYS A 87 -84.21 15.08 11.21
N ALA A 88 -84.50 14.64 12.44
CA ALA A 88 -84.80 15.53 13.55
C ALA A 88 -83.50 16.24 14.00
N ASP A 89 -83.60 17.24 14.86
CA ASP A 89 -82.42 17.84 15.48
C ASP A 89 -81.74 16.86 16.45
N ASP A 90 -80.46 17.11 16.77
CA ASP A 90 -79.68 16.22 17.62
C ASP A 90 -80.13 16.21 19.11
N VAL A 91 -80.88 17.21 19.59
CA VAL A 91 -81.47 17.18 20.95
C VAL A 91 -82.64 16.20 20.97
N SER A 92 -83.54 16.29 19.99
CA SER A 92 -84.64 15.33 19.77
C SER A 92 -84.12 13.90 19.59
N TYR A 93 -83.06 13.71 18.80
CA TYR A 93 -82.38 12.43 18.68
C TYR A 93 -81.84 11.91 20.01
N ARG A 94 -81.12 12.74 20.79
CA ARG A 94 -80.59 12.33 22.10
C ARG A 94 -81.68 12.03 23.12
N VAL A 95 -82.83 12.69 23.05
CA VAL A 95 -84.03 12.30 23.83
C VAL A 95 -84.51 10.91 23.46
N LEU A 96 -84.69 10.63 22.16
CA LEU A 96 -85.15 9.32 21.67
C LEU A 96 -84.15 8.20 22.01
N MET A 97 -82.85 8.47 21.92
CA MET A 97 -81.77 7.53 22.28
C MET A 97 -81.65 7.27 23.79
N ASN A 98 -82.17 8.17 24.63
CA ASN A 98 -82.22 8.00 26.08
C ASN A 98 -83.62 7.64 26.60
N GLY A 99 -84.62 7.54 25.72
CA GLY A 99 -85.99 7.14 26.04
C GLY A 99 -86.35 5.74 25.54
N TYR A 100 -87.64 5.42 25.60
CA TYR A 100 -88.21 4.17 25.13
C TYR A 100 -88.32 4.16 23.58
N PRO A 101 -88.05 3.05 22.86
CA PRO A 101 -87.66 1.73 23.33
C PRO A 101 -86.14 1.51 23.46
N GLN A 102 -85.30 2.52 23.26
CA GLN A 102 -83.83 2.39 23.38
C GLN A 102 -83.37 2.13 24.82
N LYS A 103 -84.19 2.56 25.78
CA LYS A 103 -84.16 2.17 27.20
C LYS A 103 -85.41 1.36 27.54
N THR A 104 -85.26 0.35 28.38
CA THR A 104 -86.39 -0.45 28.90
C THR A 104 -87.14 0.32 30.00
N PRO A 105 -88.42 0.03 30.28
CA PRO A 105 -89.17 0.69 31.34
C PRO A 105 -88.46 0.68 32.70
N GLU A 106 -87.84 -0.45 33.06
CA GLU A 106 -87.15 -0.65 34.32
C GLU A 106 -85.92 0.26 34.41
N SER A 107 -85.17 0.41 33.32
CA SER A 107 -84.00 1.30 33.23
C SER A 107 -84.37 2.80 33.23
N LEU A 108 -85.61 3.13 32.86
CA LEU A 108 -86.18 4.48 33.00
C LEU A 108 -86.80 4.72 34.40
N GLY A 109 -86.95 3.67 35.22
CA GLY A 109 -87.54 3.75 36.55
C GLY A 109 -89.08 3.78 36.57
N VAL A 110 -89.72 3.19 35.56
CA VAL A 110 -91.18 3.13 35.39
C VAL A 110 -91.69 1.69 35.24
N SER A 111 -92.99 1.49 35.47
CA SER A 111 -93.59 0.18 35.76
C SER A 111 -93.97 -0.61 34.51
N ASN A 112 -94.09 0.04 33.35
CA ASN A 112 -94.63 -0.53 32.12
C ASN A 112 -94.22 0.30 30.89
N TRP A 113 -94.49 -0.23 29.69
CA TRP A 113 -94.14 0.45 28.45
C TRP A 113 -94.95 1.72 28.19
N GLN A 114 -96.19 1.81 28.69
CA GLN A 114 -97.05 2.98 28.53
C GLN A 114 -96.44 4.20 29.26
N GLU A 115 -95.99 4.02 30.50
CA GLU A 115 -95.26 5.01 31.28
C GLU A 115 -93.94 5.42 30.60
N ALA A 116 -93.18 4.44 30.09
CA ALA A 116 -91.90 4.65 29.42
C ALA A 116 -92.04 5.45 28.11
N HIS A 117 -93.01 5.06 27.28
CA HIS A 117 -93.37 5.77 26.05
C HIS A 117 -93.89 7.17 26.34
N TYR A 118 -94.80 7.33 27.31
CA TYR A 118 -95.37 8.63 27.64
C TYR A 118 -94.32 9.60 28.19
N ALA A 119 -93.43 9.15 29.10
CA ALA A 119 -92.31 9.95 29.58
C ALA A 119 -91.38 10.39 28.45
N THR A 120 -91.11 9.52 27.47
CA THR A 120 -90.29 9.82 26.29
C THR A 120 -90.97 10.85 25.37
N GLN A 121 -92.27 10.74 25.14
CA GLN A 121 -93.03 11.69 24.35
C GLN A 121 -93.09 13.09 24.98
N LEU A 122 -93.24 13.15 26.31
CA LEU A 122 -93.18 14.42 27.06
C LEU A 122 -91.78 15.04 26.99
N ALA A 123 -90.72 14.23 27.14
CA ALA A 123 -89.34 14.68 26.99
C ALA A 123 -89.06 15.23 25.57
N LEU A 124 -89.63 14.62 24.53
CA LEU A 124 -89.47 15.07 23.15
C LEU A 124 -90.16 16.41 22.89
N TRP A 125 -91.43 16.56 23.31
CA TRP A 125 -92.13 17.85 23.21
C TRP A 125 -91.47 18.95 24.06
N ASN A 126 -90.75 18.58 25.14
CA ASN A 126 -89.93 19.51 25.91
C ASN A 126 -88.66 19.93 25.15
N ALA A 127 -87.93 19.00 24.54
CA ALA A 127 -86.75 19.32 23.73
C ALA A 127 -87.10 20.21 22.52
N LEU A 128 -88.28 19.98 21.93
CA LEU A 128 -88.85 20.81 20.85
C LEU A 128 -89.42 22.15 21.33
N GLY A 129 -89.36 22.47 22.62
CA GLY A 129 -89.85 23.73 23.20
C GLY A 129 -91.37 23.93 23.15
N GLN A 130 -92.14 22.84 22.96
CA GLN A 130 -93.61 22.89 22.80
C GLN A 130 -94.36 22.77 24.12
N ILE A 131 -93.77 22.10 25.11
CA ILE A 131 -94.29 22.02 26.48
C ILE A 131 -93.11 22.17 27.46
N SER A 132 -93.40 22.57 28.70
CA SER A 132 -92.43 22.60 29.79
C SER A 132 -92.76 21.51 30.81
N VAL A 133 -91.91 20.49 30.95
CA VAL A 133 -92.13 19.36 31.86
C VAL A 133 -92.11 19.78 33.33
N ASP A 134 -91.43 20.86 33.69
CA ASP A 134 -91.48 21.42 35.05
C ASP A 134 -92.78 22.21 35.34
N GLU A 135 -93.59 22.52 34.33
CA GLU A 135 -94.91 23.17 34.47
C GLU A 135 -96.10 22.19 34.43
N LEU A 136 -95.86 20.91 34.16
CA LEU A 136 -96.91 19.88 34.12
C LEU A 136 -97.26 19.37 35.51
N GLN A 137 -98.56 19.24 35.77
CA GLN A 137 -99.10 18.60 36.97
C GLN A 137 -99.21 17.09 36.75
N PHE A 138 -98.18 16.36 37.16
CA PHE A 138 -98.14 14.90 37.05
C PHE A 138 -99.03 14.21 38.10
N LYS A 139 -99.73 13.18 37.64
CA LYS A 139 -100.50 12.25 38.49
C LYS A 139 -99.66 11.03 38.89
N ASN A 140 -98.63 10.70 38.11
CA ASN A 140 -97.67 9.62 38.36
C ASN A 140 -96.23 10.20 38.42
N ALA A 141 -95.63 10.16 39.61
CA ALA A 141 -94.28 10.71 39.87
C ALA A 141 -93.14 9.89 39.24
N ALA A 142 -93.35 8.62 38.88
CA ALA A 142 -92.36 7.84 38.14
C ALA A 142 -92.24 8.34 36.70
N VAL A 143 -93.37 8.71 36.06
CA VAL A 143 -93.40 9.32 34.73
C VAL A 143 -92.73 10.69 34.74
N GLU A 144 -93.00 11.53 35.75
CA GLU A 144 -92.29 12.82 35.93
C GLU A 144 -90.78 12.62 35.97
N LYS A 145 -90.33 11.73 36.88
CA LYS A 145 -88.91 11.45 37.08
C LYS A 145 -88.25 10.87 35.82
N ALA A 146 -88.93 9.97 35.11
CA ALA A 146 -88.46 9.42 33.85
C ALA A 146 -88.32 10.51 32.77
N ALA A 147 -89.33 11.38 32.59
CA ALA A 147 -89.26 12.47 31.61
C ALA A 147 -88.09 13.42 31.91
N LYS A 148 -87.94 13.83 33.18
CA LYS A 148 -86.84 14.71 33.63
C LYS A 148 -85.46 14.03 33.49
N ASN A 149 -85.36 12.73 33.77
CA ASN A 149 -84.14 11.95 33.55
C ASN A 149 -83.76 11.86 32.06
N ILE A 150 -84.73 11.63 31.16
CA ILE A 150 -84.49 11.55 29.71
C ILE A 150 -83.99 12.91 29.19
N ILE A 151 -84.64 14.02 29.57
CA ILE A 151 -84.20 15.39 29.22
C ILE A 151 -82.78 15.65 29.75
N HIS A 152 -82.50 15.30 31.01
CA HIS A 152 -81.18 15.48 31.61
C HIS A 152 -80.09 14.68 30.86
N ALA A 153 -80.32 13.40 30.58
CA ALA A 153 -79.40 12.56 29.82
C ALA A 153 -79.17 13.08 28.39
N ALA A 154 -80.22 13.56 27.72
CA ALA A 154 -80.13 14.14 26.39
C ALA A 154 -79.35 15.47 26.34
N ASN A 155 -79.38 16.24 27.43
CA ASN A 155 -78.62 17.48 27.58
C ASN A 155 -77.15 17.25 27.99
N GLN A 156 -76.81 16.10 28.58
CA GLN A 156 -75.43 15.75 28.92
C GLN A 156 -74.69 15.01 27.78
N SER A 157 -75.39 14.17 27.02
CA SER A 157 -74.79 13.45 25.88
C SER A 157 -74.33 14.41 24.77
N GLN A 158 -73.23 14.05 24.13
CA GLN A 158 -72.67 14.71 22.94
C GLN A 158 -72.88 13.88 21.66
N ASP A 159 -73.79 12.88 21.69
CA ASP A 159 -74.12 12.08 20.52
C ASP A 159 -74.77 12.96 19.43
N THR A 160 -74.36 12.72 18.18
CA THR A 160 -74.85 13.38 16.96
C THR A 160 -75.32 12.34 15.94
N GLN A 161 -76.25 12.71 15.07
CA GLN A 161 -76.70 11.85 13.97
C GLN A 161 -75.80 11.90 12.74
N ASP A 162 -74.86 12.83 12.65
CA ASP A 162 -73.92 12.88 11.53
C ASP A 162 -72.75 11.94 11.79
N VAL A 163 -72.65 10.92 10.95
CA VAL A 163 -71.62 9.88 11.04
C VAL A 163 -70.28 10.49 10.65
N TRP A 164 -69.32 10.48 11.56
CA TRP A 164 -67.95 10.90 11.29
C TRP A 164 -67.01 9.69 11.29
N MET A 165 -65.93 9.79 10.52
CA MET A 165 -64.80 8.87 10.56
C MET A 165 -63.51 9.67 10.66
N SER A 166 -62.58 9.20 11.49
CA SER A 166 -61.20 9.71 11.54
C SER A 166 -60.23 8.55 11.61
N VAL A 167 -59.03 8.72 11.05
CA VAL A 167 -58.00 7.68 10.98
C VAL A 167 -56.72 8.20 11.62
N ILE A 168 -56.20 7.48 12.60
CA ILE A 168 -55.03 7.88 13.39
C ILE A 168 -53.91 6.84 13.19
N PRO A 169 -52.67 7.21 12.85
CA PRO A 169 -52.19 8.58 12.64
C PRO A 169 -52.64 9.19 11.29
N THR A 170 -52.83 10.51 11.28
CA THR A 170 -53.08 11.31 10.06
C THR A 170 -51.81 11.71 9.33
N ASP A 171 -50.68 11.79 10.04
CA ASP A 171 -49.41 12.26 9.50
C ASP A 171 -48.77 11.25 8.55
N LYS A 172 -47.92 11.72 7.64
CA LYS A 172 -47.15 10.88 6.70
C LYS A 172 -46.21 9.94 7.47
N GLN A 173 -46.46 8.63 7.36
CA GLN A 173 -45.71 7.61 8.11
C GLN A 173 -44.49 7.10 7.35
N GLU A 174 -43.39 6.86 8.07
CA GLU A 174 -42.23 6.14 7.54
C GLU A 174 -42.29 4.67 7.96
N ALA A 175 -42.49 3.77 7.01
CA ALA A 175 -42.49 2.34 7.27
C ALA A 175 -41.05 1.84 7.52
N GLN A 176 -40.84 1.17 8.67
CA GLN A 176 -39.52 0.75 9.16
C GLN A 176 -39.26 -0.71 8.83
N LEU A 177 -38.00 -1.07 8.52
CA LEU A 177 -37.63 -2.43 8.13
C LEU A 177 -37.79 -3.42 9.30
N ASN A 178 -38.71 -4.38 9.15
CA ASN A 178 -39.01 -5.45 10.08
C ASN A 178 -38.97 -6.80 9.34
N GLY A 179 -37.82 -7.46 9.35
CA GLY A 179 -37.59 -8.71 8.61
C GLY A 179 -37.68 -8.51 7.10
N GLU A 180 -38.63 -9.18 6.44
CA GLU A 180 -38.80 -9.16 4.99
C GLU A 180 -39.67 -7.99 4.46
N TYR A 181 -40.16 -7.11 5.34
CA TYR A 181 -41.05 -5.99 4.98
C TYR A 181 -40.64 -4.69 5.68
N PHE A 182 -40.92 -3.54 5.06
CA PHE A 182 -41.11 -2.28 5.77
C PHE A 182 -42.52 -2.26 6.36
N GLU A 183 -42.66 -1.98 7.65
CA GLU A 183 -43.92 -1.99 8.38
C GLU A 183 -44.23 -0.59 8.94
N THR A 184 -45.48 -0.13 8.78
CA THR A 184 -45.96 1.11 9.41
C THR A 184 -46.26 0.93 10.89
N THR A 185 -46.38 2.04 11.62
CA THR A 185 -47.17 2.04 12.86
C THR A 185 -48.60 1.57 12.59
N THR A 186 -49.27 1.11 13.64
CA THR A 186 -50.68 0.71 13.59
C THR A 186 -51.61 1.90 13.34
N TYR A 187 -52.49 1.77 12.35
CA TYR A 187 -53.59 2.68 12.06
C TYR A 187 -54.88 2.24 12.76
N ASN A 188 -55.60 3.20 13.34
CA ASN A 188 -56.86 3.02 14.05
C ASN A 188 -57.97 3.84 13.37
N VAL A 189 -59.14 3.24 13.14
CA VAL A 189 -60.32 3.91 12.57
C VAL A 189 -61.31 4.23 13.70
N GLN A 190 -61.55 5.52 13.93
CA GLN A 190 -62.46 6.03 14.96
C GLN A 190 -63.74 6.59 14.32
N THR A 191 -64.89 6.36 14.96
CA THR A 191 -66.21 6.80 14.50
C THR A 191 -67.23 6.81 15.66
N ASN A 192 -68.35 7.53 15.50
CA ASN A 192 -69.55 7.42 16.34
C ASN A 192 -70.51 6.29 15.93
N ALA A 193 -70.31 5.67 14.76
CA ALA A 193 -71.15 4.58 14.26
C ALA A 193 -71.14 3.35 15.19
N LYS A 194 -72.29 2.66 15.28
CA LYS A 194 -72.46 1.52 16.22
C LYS A 194 -71.97 0.19 15.65
N LYS A 195 -71.99 0.05 14.33
CA LYS A 195 -71.47 -1.12 13.58
C LYS A 195 -71.09 -0.69 12.17
N GLY A 196 -70.26 -1.48 11.51
CA GLY A 196 -69.81 -1.21 10.16
C GLY A 196 -68.51 -1.95 9.82
N THR A 197 -68.08 -1.82 8.57
CA THR A 197 -66.81 -2.35 8.09
C THR A 197 -66.03 -1.31 7.31
N PHE A 198 -64.72 -1.52 7.18
CA PHE A 198 -63.86 -0.71 6.34
C PHE A 198 -62.84 -1.56 5.57
N HIS A 199 -62.42 -1.09 4.40
CA HIS A 199 -61.30 -1.61 3.63
C HIS A 199 -60.30 -0.49 3.33
N VAL A 200 -59.07 -0.86 2.96
CA VAL A 200 -57.99 0.09 2.68
C VAL A 200 -57.64 0.02 1.20
N GLU A 201 -57.89 1.10 0.47
CA GLU A 201 -57.50 1.22 -0.93
C GLU A 201 -56.14 1.90 -1.02
N MET A 202 -55.20 1.29 -1.75
CA MET A 202 -53.83 1.79 -1.88
C MET A 202 -53.50 2.16 -3.32
N THR A 203 -52.83 3.29 -3.51
CA THR A 203 -52.35 3.80 -4.81
C THR A 203 -50.83 3.89 -4.79
N ASN A 204 -50.19 3.47 -5.89
CA ASN A 204 -48.73 3.32 -6.03
C ASN A 204 -48.07 2.29 -5.09
N ALA A 205 -48.84 1.38 -4.50
CA ALA A 205 -48.32 0.28 -3.69
C ALA A 205 -47.46 -0.70 -4.53
N PRO A 206 -46.22 -1.03 -4.12
CA PRO A 206 -45.41 -2.07 -4.77
C PRO A 206 -46.08 -3.45 -4.77
N GLN A 207 -45.77 -4.28 -5.77
CA GLN A 207 -46.25 -5.67 -5.83
C GLN A 207 -45.83 -6.45 -4.58
N GLY A 208 -46.78 -7.13 -3.94
CA GLY A 208 -46.56 -7.85 -2.68
C GLY A 208 -46.76 -7.00 -1.41
N THR A 209 -47.10 -5.71 -1.55
CA THR A 209 -47.60 -4.91 -0.42
C THR A 209 -48.90 -5.50 0.10
N ARG A 210 -49.03 -5.59 1.42
CA ARG A 210 -50.18 -6.20 2.10
C ARG A 210 -50.62 -5.39 3.32
N ILE A 211 -51.91 -5.45 3.63
CA ILE A 211 -52.49 -4.89 4.84
C ILE A 211 -52.64 -6.03 5.85
N VAL A 212 -52.22 -5.80 7.10
CA VAL A 212 -52.24 -6.82 8.17
C VAL A 212 -52.84 -6.30 9.47
N THR A 213 -53.41 -7.19 10.28
CA THR A 213 -53.88 -6.90 11.65
C THR A 213 -52.72 -6.59 12.62
N GLU A 214 -53.03 -6.22 13.86
CA GLU A 214 -52.03 -6.14 14.95
C GLU A 214 -51.36 -7.50 15.24
N GLN A 215 -52.05 -8.60 14.94
CA GLN A 215 -51.56 -9.98 15.02
C GLN A 215 -50.72 -10.41 13.80
N GLY A 216 -50.74 -9.63 12.70
CA GLY A 216 -49.99 -9.90 11.47
C GLY A 216 -50.76 -10.71 10.42
N GLU A 217 -52.06 -10.95 10.63
CA GLU A 217 -52.92 -11.67 9.69
C GLU A 217 -53.29 -10.77 8.50
N VAL A 218 -53.21 -11.29 7.28
CA VAL A 218 -53.56 -10.55 6.05
C VAL A 218 -55.07 -10.46 5.92
N LYS A 219 -55.62 -9.25 5.71
CA LYS A 219 -57.06 -9.01 5.67
C LYS A 219 -57.43 -7.87 4.72
N GLU A 220 -58.51 -8.06 3.96
CA GLU A 220 -59.01 -7.06 2.99
C GLU A 220 -60.09 -6.15 3.59
N THR A 221 -60.93 -6.69 4.48
CA THR A 221 -62.03 -5.97 5.13
C THR A 221 -62.00 -6.16 6.65
N PHE A 222 -62.10 -5.06 7.38
CA PHE A 222 -61.97 -4.95 8.82
C PHE A 222 -63.30 -4.52 9.46
N GLN A 223 -63.51 -4.93 10.70
CA GLN A 223 -64.63 -4.51 11.57
C GLN A 223 -64.23 -3.26 12.37
N LEU A 224 -65.22 -2.50 12.85
CA LEU A 224 -64.94 -1.38 13.75
C LEU A 224 -64.19 -1.85 15.03
N GLY A 225 -63.16 -1.10 15.41
CA GLY A 225 -62.28 -1.43 16.53
C GLY A 225 -61.09 -2.34 16.18
N GLU A 226 -61.09 -3.00 15.01
CA GLU A 226 -59.86 -3.62 14.49
C GLU A 226 -58.88 -2.54 14.01
N LYS A 227 -57.58 -2.81 14.18
CA LYS A 227 -56.50 -1.93 13.74
C LYS A 227 -55.59 -2.65 12.75
N PHE A 228 -54.93 -1.89 11.86
CA PHE A 228 -54.14 -2.45 10.77
C PHE A 228 -52.76 -1.79 10.61
N ARG A 229 -51.86 -2.45 9.90
CA ARG A 229 -50.57 -1.92 9.43
C ARG A 229 -50.41 -2.20 7.94
N ILE A 230 -49.60 -1.39 7.26
CA ILE A 230 -49.14 -1.67 5.90
C ILE A 230 -47.76 -2.33 5.96
N GLN A 231 -47.58 -3.41 5.21
CA GLN A 231 -46.29 -4.08 5.03
C GLN A 231 -45.89 -4.08 3.55
N VAL A 232 -44.80 -3.39 3.22
CA VAL A 232 -44.22 -3.27 1.86
C VAL A 232 -42.98 -4.18 1.76
N PRO A 233 -42.81 -5.06 0.75
CA PRO A 233 -41.66 -5.98 0.71
C PRO A 233 -40.32 -5.26 0.68
N LYS A 234 -39.30 -5.79 1.40
CA LYS A 234 -37.96 -5.15 1.52
C LYS A 234 -37.23 -4.98 0.18
N SER A 235 -37.60 -5.75 -0.84
CA SER A 235 -37.08 -5.66 -2.22
C SER A 235 -37.62 -4.44 -3.00
N SER A 236 -38.62 -3.74 -2.47
CA SER A 236 -39.16 -2.51 -3.07
C SER A 236 -38.15 -1.38 -2.96
N LYS A 237 -37.89 -0.67 -4.07
CA LYS A 237 -37.08 0.57 -4.06
C LYS A 237 -37.72 1.65 -3.18
N SER A 238 -36.92 2.58 -2.68
CA SER A 238 -37.37 3.76 -1.94
C SER A 238 -38.47 4.49 -2.73
N SER A 239 -39.64 4.64 -2.12
CA SER A 239 -40.80 5.31 -2.72
C SER A 239 -41.81 5.68 -1.63
N GLU A 240 -42.90 6.30 -2.05
CA GLU A 240 -44.12 6.49 -1.29
C GLU A 240 -45.32 5.82 -1.97
N LEU A 241 -46.36 5.56 -1.17
CA LEU A 241 -47.70 5.15 -1.60
C LEU A 241 -48.74 6.04 -0.89
N SER A 242 -49.91 6.20 -1.51
CA SER A 242 -51.09 6.80 -0.87
C SER A 242 -52.06 5.70 -0.47
N LEU A 243 -52.77 5.87 0.64
CA LEU A 243 -53.85 4.99 1.06
C LEU A 243 -55.05 5.80 1.56
N LYS A 244 -56.26 5.27 1.32
CA LYS A 244 -57.51 5.82 1.83
C LYS A 244 -58.36 4.69 2.43
N ILE A 245 -59.04 5.00 3.52
CA ILE A 245 -59.96 4.08 4.18
C ILE A 245 -61.34 4.36 3.61
N VAL A 246 -61.98 3.33 3.05
CA VAL A 246 -63.37 3.39 2.59
C VAL A 246 -64.18 2.50 3.53
N SER A 247 -65.33 2.98 4.01
CA SER A 247 -66.09 2.32 5.06
C SER A 247 -67.59 2.42 4.85
N ASN A 248 -68.31 1.38 5.25
CA ASN A 248 -69.77 1.38 5.32
C ASN A 248 -70.17 1.37 6.80
N LEU A 249 -70.67 2.51 7.28
CA LEU A 249 -70.88 2.79 8.69
C LEU A 249 -72.38 2.93 8.98
N THR A 250 -72.91 2.06 9.85
CA THR A 250 -74.30 2.10 10.27
C THR A 250 -74.43 2.82 11.60
N ASN A 251 -75.26 3.86 11.63
CA ASN A 251 -75.70 4.53 12.85
C ASN A 251 -77.24 4.61 12.89
N ILE A 252 -77.80 4.95 14.04
CA ILE A 252 -79.22 5.22 14.20
C ILE A 252 -79.44 6.72 13.95
N HIS A 253 -80.40 7.08 13.09
CA HIS A 253 -80.87 8.44 12.88
C HIS A 253 -82.34 8.56 13.34
N ALA A 254 -82.74 9.72 13.85
CA ALA A 254 -84.14 10.08 14.07
C ALA A 254 -84.71 10.63 12.75
N ILE A 255 -85.20 9.74 11.90
CA ILE A 255 -85.79 10.09 10.60
C ILE A 255 -87.14 10.78 10.83
N VAL A 256 -87.42 11.85 10.09
CA VAL A 256 -88.66 12.64 10.17
C VAL A 256 -89.56 12.30 8.99
N TYR A 257 -90.82 12.04 9.28
CA TYR A 257 -91.89 11.80 8.32
C TYR A 257 -92.90 12.94 8.43
N LYS A 258 -93.14 13.62 7.30
CA LYS A 258 -93.89 14.87 7.28
C LYS A 258 -95.40 14.62 7.17
N GLY A 259 -96.15 15.23 8.07
CA GLY A 259 -97.60 15.22 8.12
C GLY A 259 -98.24 16.21 7.16
N THR A 260 -99.41 16.71 7.54
CA THR A 260 -100.20 17.68 6.78
C THR A 260 -100.51 18.92 7.64
N SER A 261 -101.34 19.84 7.15
CA SER A 261 -101.87 20.92 7.99
C SER A 261 -102.80 20.45 9.13
N THR A 262 -103.10 19.15 9.23
CA THR A 262 -103.99 18.59 10.28
C THR A 262 -103.45 17.32 10.96
N ILE A 263 -102.57 16.57 10.29
CA ILE A 263 -101.84 15.42 10.81
C ILE A 263 -100.42 15.88 11.18
N GLN A 264 -99.92 15.55 12.36
CA GLN A 264 -98.59 15.96 12.79
C GLN A 264 -97.45 15.21 12.08
N ASP A 265 -96.30 15.89 11.98
CA ASP A 265 -95.03 15.23 11.69
C ASP A 265 -94.71 14.19 12.77
N ALA A 266 -94.03 13.11 12.38
CA ALA A 266 -93.61 12.03 13.27
C ALA A 266 -92.13 11.70 13.05
N THR A 267 -91.47 11.08 14.03
CA THR A 267 -90.09 10.61 13.88
C THR A 267 -89.89 9.16 14.32
N VAL A 268 -89.04 8.42 13.60
CA VAL A 268 -88.68 7.03 13.88
C VAL A 268 -87.16 6.92 14.00
N LEU A 269 -86.67 6.21 15.02
CA LEU A 269 -85.27 5.83 15.09
C LEU A 269 -84.99 4.65 14.14
N LEU A 270 -84.28 4.94 13.04
CA LEU A 270 -83.94 3.96 12.00
C LEU A 270 -82.43 3.80 11.88
N GLU A 271 -81.98 2.56 11.69
CA GLU A 271 -80.62 2.32 11.22
C GLU A 271 -80.46 2.80 9.77
N ARG A 272 -79.39 3.56 9.52
CA ARG A 272 -78.99 4.02 8.19
C ARG A 272 -77.50 3.77 8.02
N SER A 273 -77.11 3.08 6.94
CA SER A 273 -75.71 2.97 6.52
C SER A 273 -75.31 4.18 5.69
N THR A 274 -74.12 4.70 5.95
CA THR A 274 -73.49 5.80 5.20
C THR A 274 -72.10 5.35 4.76
N GLU A 275 -71.73 5.62 3.50
CA GLU A 275 -70.34 5.44 3.07
C GLU A 275 -69.49 6.61 3.56
N GLN A 276 -68.35 6.32 4.19
CA GLN A 276 -67.39 7.33 4.64
C GLN A 276 -65.99 7.00 4.12
N VAL A 277 -65.32 8.01 3.59
CA VAL A 277 -63.99 7.90 2.96
C VAL A 277 -63.02 8.85 3.68
N SER A 278 -61.84 8.36 4.05
CA SER A 278 -60.83 9.21 4.69
C SER A 278 -60.20 10.19 3.70
N THR A 279 -59.52 11.20 4.21
CA THR A 279 -58.47 11.87 3.43
C THR A 279 -57.38 10.87 3.01
N ASP A 280 -56.69 11.17 1.92
CA ASP A 280 -55.47 10.45 1.52
C ASP A 280 -54.41 10.52 2.62
N LEU A 281 -53.90 9.36 3.03
CA LEU A 281 -52.79 9.19 3.97
C LEU A 281 -51.56 8.69 3.22
N GLN A 282 -50.37 9.18 3.59
CA GLN A 282 -49.13 8.83 2.89
C GLN A 282 -48.24 7.91 3.73
N VAL A 283 -47.68 6.89 3.07
CA VAL A 283 -46.64 6.00 3.63
C VAL A 283 -45.42 6.06 2.73
N PHE A 284 -44.22 6.16 3.30
CA PHE A 284 -42.96 6.09 2.56
C PHE A 284 -41.94 5.19 3.27
N TRP A 285 -40.92 4.73 2.55
CA TRP A 285 -39.86 3.87 3.09
C TRP A 285 -38.52 4.15 2.39
N LYS A 286 -37.41 3.86 3.09
CA LYS A 286 -36.04 4.05 2.57
C LYS A 286 -35.36 2.69 2.36
N ALA A 287 -35.26 2.26 1.12
CA ALA A 287 -34.65 0.99 0.72
C ALA A 287 -33.13 1.12 0.63
N ASN A 288 -32.49 1.20 1.80
CA ASN A 288 -31.06 1.43 1.92
C ASN A 288 -30.32 0.18 2.42
N GLY A 289 -29.10 0.00 1.94
CA GLY A 289 -28.11 -0.94 2.47
C GLY A 289 -26.74 -0.26 2.64
N ALA A 290 -25.68 -1.07 2.71
CA ALA A 290 -24.30 -0.59 2.86
C ALA A 290 -23.29 -1.37 2.00
N LEU A 291 -22.13 -0.78 1.79
CA LEU A 291 -20.92 -1.40 1.25
C LEU A 291 -19.87 -1.57 2.36
N LYS A 292 -19.18 -2.72 2.36
CA LYS A 292 -17.95 -2.99 3.10
C LYS A 292 -16.86 -3.48 2.14
N VAL A 293 -15.85 -2.66 1.88
CA VAL A 293 -14.65 -3.06 1.15
C VAL A 293 -13.66 -3.71 2.13
N MET A 294 -13.23 -4.93 1.82
CA MET A 294 -12.12 -5.62 2.48
C MET A 294 -10.87 -5.49 1.62
N LYS A 295 -9.92 -4.67 2.06
CA LYS A 295 -8.70 -4.34 1.34
C LYS A 295 -7.50 -5.11 1.87
N VAL A 296 -6.93 -5.97 1.04
CA VAL A 296 -5.85 -6.88 1.42
C VAL A 296 -4.73 -6.96 0.39
N ASP A 297 -3.64 -7.63 0.74
CA ASP A 297 -2.60 -8.07 -0.21
C ASP A 297 -2.79 -9.51 -0.72
N GLU A 298 -1.80 -9.97 -1.49
CA GLU A 298 -1.65 -11.32 -2.03
C GLU A 298 -1.78 -12.42 -0.96
N SER A 299 -1.45 -12.12 0.31
CA SER A 299 -1.50 -13.05 1.46
C SER A 299 -2.72 -12.84 2.37
N LYS A 300 -3.74 -12.10 1.91
CA LYS A 300 -4.92 -11.67 2.71
C LYS A 300 -4.59 -10.78 3.92
N LYS A 301 -3.39 -10.22 4.03
CA LYS A 301 -3.07 -9.26 5.10
C LYS A 301 -3.81 -7.93 4.84
N PRO A 302 -4.44 -7.30 5.85
CA PRO A 302 -5.15 -6.04 5.67
C PRO A 302 -4.22 -4.88 5.31
N LEU A 303 -4.67 -3.99 4.42
CA LEU A 303 -3.89 -2.83 3.96
C LEU A 303 -4.62 -1.48 4.22
N PRO A 304 -4.13 -0.64 5.13
CA PRO A 304 -4.70 0.68 5.38
C PRO A 304 -4.38 1.69 4.27
N GLY A 305 -5.16 2.77 4.21
CA GLY A 305 -4.84 3.97 3.42
C GLY A 305 -5.12 3.89 1.92
N ALA A 306 -5.65 2.77 1.42
CA ALA A 306 -6.29 2.71 0.11
C ALA A 306 -7.51 3.64 0.08
N VAL A 307 -7.76 4.32 -1.03
CA VAL A 307 -8.97 5.13 -1.24
C VAL A 307 -9.76 4.58 -2.41
N PHE A 308 -11.07 4.42 -2.20
CA PHE A 308 -12.01 3.92 -3.19
C PHE A 308 -13.04 4.98 -3.55
N GLU A 309 -13.41 5.03 -4.82
CA GLU A 309 -14.52 5.77 -5.39
C GLU A 309 -15.70 4.80 -5.60
N ILE A 310 -16.90 5.19 -5.17
CA ILE A 310 -18.13 4.43 -5.40
C ILE A 310 -18.97 5.19 -6.42
N ALA A 311 -19.46 4.51 -7.45
CA ALA A 311 -20.39 5.07 -8.43
C ALA A 311 -21.60 4.16 -8.62
N ASN A 312 -22.77 4.75 -8.92
CA ASN A 312 -23.96 3.97 -9.29
C ASN A 312 -23.93 3.54 -10.78
N SER A 313 -24.93 2.77 -11.22
CA SER A 313 -25.09 2.35 -12.62
C SER A 313 -24.99 3.47 -13.65
N ASN A 314 -25.33 4.70 -13.28
CA ASN A 314 -25.38 5.88 -14.15
C ASN A 314 -24.05 6.65 -14.15
N GLN A 315 -22.97 6.08 -13.61
CA GLN A 315 -21.65 6.71 -13.42
C GLN A 315 -21.66 7.95 -12.52
N GLN A 316 -22.72 8.15 -11.71
CA GLN A 316 -22.75 9.20 -10.71
C GLN A 316 -22.00 8.73 -9.45
N GLY A 317 -20.99 9.50 -9.04
CA GLY A 317 -20.22 9.24 -7.83
C GLY A 317 -21.05 9.44 -6.55
N MET A 318 -21.00 8.46 -5.66
CA MET A 318 -21.64 8.48 -4.34
C MET A 318 -20.71 9.01 -3.24
N GLY A 319 -19.42 9.13 -3.53
CA GLY A 319 -18.38 9.61 -2.62
C GLY A 319 -17.13 8.73 -2.65
N THR A 320 -16.23 8.98 -1.70
CA THR A 320 -15.01 8.18 -1.51
C THR A 320 -14.91 7.65 -0.08
N ILE A 321 -14.30 6.48 0.08
CA ILE A 321 -14.03 5.85 1.38
C ILE A 321 -12.56 5.40 1.45
N THR A 322 -11.99 5.40 2.66
CA THR A 322 -10.59 5.04 2.88
C THR A 322 -10.49 3.81 3.77
N ALA A 323 -9.59 2.88 3.44
CA ALA A 323 -9.32 1.70 4.25
C ALA A 323 -8.68 2.07 5.60
N ASP A 324 -9.29 1.61 6.69
CA ASP A 324 -8.83 1.81 8.06
C ASP A 324 -7.61 0.93 8.40
N LYS A 325 -7.16 0.96 9.67
CA LYS A 325 -6.05 0.13 10.17
C LYS A 325 -6.26 -1.38 10.00
N ASN A 326 -7.50 -1.85 9.85
CA ASN A 326 -7.90 -3.23 9.64
C ASN A 326 -8.15 -3.55 8.16
N GLY A 327 -7.83 -2.63 7.23
CA GLY A 327 -8.09 -2.78 5.80
C GLY A 327 -9.57 -2.67 5.42
N ILE A 328 -10.42 -2.11 6.29
CA ILE A 328 -11.87 -2.02 6.07
C ILE A 328 -12.23 -0.59 5.66
N ALA A 329 -13.04 -0.44 4.61
CA ALA A 329 -13.68 0.82 4.26
C ALA A 329 -15.18 0.60 4.10
N GLU A 330 -16.02 1.45 4.69
CA GLU A 330 -17.48 1.25 4.75
C GLU A 330 -18.26 2.49 4.30
N MET A 331 -19.38 2.26 3.61
CA MET A 331 -20.30 3.29 3.13
C MET A 331 -21.75 2.82 3.35
N GLY A 332 -22.45 3.44 4.30
CA GLY A 332 -23.88 3.19 4.54
C GLY A 332 -24.79 4.10 3.72
N ASN A 333 -26.11 3.92 3.88
CA ASN A 333 -27.16 4.72 3.23
C ASN A 333 -27.10 4.73 1.69
N LEU A 334 -26.68 3.61 1.08
CA LEU A 334 -26.77 3.40 -0.36
C LEU A 334 -28.16 2.86 -0.71
N GLU A 335 -28.85 3.47 -1.68
CA GLU A 335 -30.16 3.00 -2.15
C GLU A 335 -30.04 1.64 -2.87
N LEU A 336 -31.08 0.81 -2.81
CA LEU A 336 -31.15 -0.50 -3.47
C LEU A 336 -30.87 -0.41 -4.98
N GLY A 337 -29.85 -1.14 -5.44
CA GLY A 337 -29.41 -1.10 -6.84
C GLY A 337 -27.98 -1.63 -7.06
N THR A 338 -27.47 -1.45 -8.28
CA THR A 338 -26.14 -1.90 -8.69
C THR A 338 -25.16 -0.73 -8.76
N TYR A 339 -23.98 -0.95 -8.20
CA TYR A 339 -22.90 0.02 -8.05
C TYR A 339 -21.57 -0.57 -8.53
N THR A 340 -20.56 0.28 -8.70
CA THR A 340 -19.16 -0.12 -8.83
C THR A 340 -18.32 0.51 -7.73
N VAL A 341 -17.28 -0.21 -7.30
CA VAL A 341 -16.23 0.31 -6.43
C VAL A 341 -14.89 0.21 -7.15
N LYS A 342 -14.11 1.29 -7.12
CA LYS A 342 -12.86 1.45 -7.88
C LYS A 342 -11.78 2.00 -6.95
N GLU A 343 -10.59 1.40 -6.93
CA GLU A 343 -9.46 2.01 -6.22
C GLU A 343 -8.97 3.25 -6.99
N VAL A 344 -8.86 4.38 -6.31
CA VAL A 344 -8.32 5.64 -6.86
C VAL A 344 -6.99 6.03 -6.24
N LYS A 345 -6.60 5.38 -5.13
CA LYS A 345 -5.28 5.51 -4.51
C LYS A 345 -4.91 4.21 -3.81
N ALA A 346 -3.73 3.66 -4.14
CA ALA A 346 -3.19 2.47 -3.49
C ALA A 346 -2.62 2.78 -2.08
N PRO A 347 -2.53 1.76 -1.20
CA PRO A 347 -1.66 1.79 -0.03
C PRO A 347 -0.21 2.06 -0.41
N ILE A 348 0.56 2.66 0.50
CA ILE A 348 1.99 2.92 0.29
C ILE A 348 2.72 1.58 0.08
N GLY A 349 3.46 1.46 -1.03
CA GLY A 349 4.20 0.26 -1.39
C GLY A 349 3.40 -0.82 -2.13
N TYR A 350 2.20 -0.49 -2.63
CA TYR A 350 1.36 -1.40 -3.43
C TYR A 350 0.97 -0.80 -4.77
N VAL A 351 0.80 -1.65 -5.80
CA VAL A 351 0.38 -1.24 -7.14
C VAL A 351 -1.10 -0.87 -7.13
N LEU A 352 -1.50 0.22 -7.81
CA LEU A 352 -2.90 0.64 -7.95
C LEU A 352 -3.67 -0.31 -8.88
N ASP A 353 -4.76 -0.91 -8.38
CA ASP A 353 -5.72 -1.64 -9.22
C ASP A 353 -6.97 -0.78 -9.46
N ALA A 354 -6.90 0.05 -10.50
CA ALA A 354 -7.99 0.94 -10.89
C ALA A 354 -9.18 0.22 -11.58
N THR A 355 -9.20 -1.12 -11.60
CA THR A 355 -10.28 -1.92 -12.18
C THR A 355 -11.56 -1.80 -11.34
N PRO A 356 -12.67 -1.25 -11.87
CA PRO A 356 -13.92 -1.17 -11.11
C PRO A 356 -14.54 -2.56 -10.90
N LYS A 357 -14.93 -2.88 -9.66
CA LYS A 357 -15.67 -4.12 -9.35
C LYS A 357 -17.15 -3.80 -9.12
N PRO A 358 -18.09 -4.52 -9.77
CA PRO A 358 -19.51 -4.36 -9.53
C PRO A 358 -19.93 -4.96 -8.19
N PHE A 359 -20.94 -4.39 -7.56
CA PHE A 359 -21.65 -4.97 -6.42
C PHE A 359 -23.13 -4.56 -6.41
N GLU A 360 -23.95 -5.34 -5.72
CA GLU A 360 -25.38 -5.11 -5.54
C GLU A 360 -25.66 -4.70 -4.10
N VAL A 361 -26.41 -3.62 -3.89
CA VAL A 361 -26.90 -3.17 -2.58
C VAL A 361 -28.34 -3.64 -2.41
N LYS A 362 -28.60 -4.32 -1.29
CA LYS A 362 -29.93 -4.80 -0.87
C LYS A 362 -30.33 -4.13 0.45
N THR A 363 -31.63 -3.95 0.62
CA THR A 363 -32.24 -3.34 1.81
C THR A 363 -31.81 -4.05 3.10
N GLY A 364 -31.21 -3.30 4.03
CA GLY A 364 -30.73 -3.82 5.32
C GLY A 364 -29.48 -4.70 5.27
N GLU A 365 -28.93 -4.97 4.08
CA GLU A 365 -27.78 -5.85 3.89
C GLU A 365 -26.47 -5.05 3.70
N VAL A 366 -25.34 -5.69 4.03
CA VAL A 366 -23.99 -5.14 3.81
C VAL A 366 -23.32 -5.92 2.69
N ALA A 367 -23.19 -5.31 1.52
CA ALA A 367 -22.46 -5.87 0.38
C ALA A 367 -20.95 -5.89 0.69
N VAL A 368 -20.29 -7.05 0.58
CA VAL A 368 -18.86 -7.21 0.89
C VAL A 368 -18.05 -7.40 -0.38
N VAL A 369 -17.01 -6.59 -0.58
CA VAL A 369 -16.13 -6.64 -1.77
C VAL A 369 -14.66 -6.81 -1.38
N GLU A 370 -14.00 -7.89 -1.80
CA GLU A 370 -12.56 -8.13 -1.59
C GLU A 370 -11.73 -7.41 -2.69
N MET A 371 -10.94 -6.42 -2.27
CA MET A 371 -10.01 -5.66 -3.12
C MET A 371 -8.57 -6.08 -2.78
N LYS A 372 -7.76 -6.38 -3.80
CA LYS A 372 -6.41 -6.95 -3.66
C LYS A 372 -5.39 -6.11 -4.43
N ASN A 373 -4.23 -5.87 -3.84
CA ASN A 373 -3.11 -5.27 -4.57
C ASN A 373 -1.85 -6.12 -4.43
N VAL A 374 -1.08 -6.15 -5.50
CA VAL A 374 0.27 -6.71 -5.54
C VAL A 374 1.24 -5.71 -4.92
N GLN A 375 2.21 -6.19 -4.14
CA GLN A 375 3.24 -5.32 -3.57
C GLN A 375 4.14 -4.75 -4.68
N ILE A 376 4.52 -3.47 -4.58
CA ILE A 376 5.57 -2.90 -5.42
C ILE A 376 6.88 -3.63 -5.13
N LYS A 377 7.49 -4.18 -6.19
CA LYS A 377 8.74 -4.93 -6.18
C LYS A 377 9.57 -4.43 -7.37
N GLY A 378 10.86 -4.19 -7.18
CA GLY A 378 11.77 -3.66 -8.20
C GLY A 378 13.07 -4.46 -8.29
N ASN A 379 13.94 -4.04 -9.20
CA ASN A 379 15.22 -4.70 -9.47
C ASN A 379 16.36 -3.69 -9.38
N ILE A 380 17.58 -4.16 -9.12
CA ILE A 380 18.81 -3.40 -9.36
C ILE A 380 19.78 -4.17 -10.25
N GLU A 381 20.55 -3.43 -11.04
CA GLU A 381 21.63 -3.93 -11.87
C GLU A 381 22.90 -3.12 -11.60
N ILE A 382 23.96 -3.81 -11.18
CA ILE A 382 25.25 -3.21 -10.84
C ILE A 382 26.28 -3.68 -11.87
N LYS A 383 26.77 -2.73 -12.69
CA LYS A 383 27.87 -2.93 -13.63
C LYS A 383 29.19 -2.61 -12.93
N LYS A 384 30.09 -3.59 -12.86
CA LYS A 384 31.39 -3.48 -12.21
C LYS A 384 32.51 -3.32 -13.23
N VAL A 385 33.24 -2.22 -13.10
CA VAL A 385 34.44 -1.94 -13.89
C VAL A 385 35.63 -1.55 -12.99
N SER A 386 36.81 -1.46 -13.59
CA SER A 386 38.00 -0.81 -13.02
C SER A 386 38.02 0.71 -13.29
N ASP A 387 38.99 1.40 -12.69
CA ASP A 387 39.44 2.74 -13.08
C ASP A 387 39.70 2.86 -14.60
N THR A 388 40.30 1.84 -15.21
CA THR A 388 40.57 1.73 -16.66
C THR A 388 39.36 1.33 -17.51
N GLY A 389 38.18 1.09 -16.92
CA GLY A 389 36.96 0.70 -17.63
C GLY A 389 36.85 -0.78 -18.00
N LYS A 390 37.87 -1.61 -17.70
CA LYS A 390 37.81 -3.07 -17.85
C LYS A 390 36.74 -3.65 -16.92
N ILE A 391 35.88 -4.52 -17.44
CA ILE A 391 34.85 -5.25 -16.68
C ILE A 391 35.46 -6.19 -15.63
N LEU A 392 34.83 -6.29 -14.46
CA LEU A 392 35.32 -7.09 -13.32
C LEU A 392 34.30 -8.17 -12.91
N PRO A 393 34.47 -9.43 -13.35
CA PRO A 393 33.69 -10.57 -12.87
C PRO A 393 34.11 -11.00 -11.45
N GLY A 394 33.24 -11.70 -10.73
CA GLY A 394 33.56 -12.32 -9.44
C GLY A 394 33.55 -11.40 -8.21
N VAL A 395 33.15 -10.13 -8.35
CA VAL A 395 33.02 -9.17 -7.23
C VAL A 395 31.69 -9.36 -6.52
N GLU A 396 31.70 -9.45 -5.18
CA GLU A 396 30.49 -9.63 -4.37
C GLU A 396 29.98 -8.29 -3.83
N PHE A 397 28.70 -8.01 -4.08
CA PHE A 397 27.92 -6.96 -3.43
C PHE A 397 26.91 -7.56 -2.46
N THR A 398 26.67 -6.86 -1.36
CA THR A 398 25.54 -7.14 -0.46
C THR A 398 24.58 -5.94 -0.47
N VAL A 399 23.28 -6.21 -0.61
CA VAL A 399 22.20 -5.23 -0.45
C VAL A 399 21.78 -5.21 1.02
N PHE A 400 21.58 -4.02 1.57
CA PHE A 400 21.22 -3.77 2.96
C PHE A 400 19.99 -2.85 3.06
N THR A 401 19.23 -3.06 4.13
CA THR A 401 18.27 -2.08 4.65
C THR A 401 18.99 -0.84 5.21
N PRO A 402 18.31 0.31 5.43
CA PRO A 402 18.93 1.51 5.99
C PRO A 402 19.52 1.28 7.39
N GLU A 403 18.96 0.34 8.15
CA GLU A 403 19.40 -0.07 9.49
C GLU A 403 20.62 -1.02 9.46
N GLY A 404 21.14 -1.34 8.27
CA GLY A 404 22.32 -2.20 8.09
C GLY A 404 22.06 -3.70 8.17
N LYS A 405 20.80 -4.15 8.22
CA LYS A 405 20.46 -5.58 8.06
C LYS A 405 20.64 -5.98 6.60
N ALA A 406 21.44 -7.02 6.34
CA ALA A 406 21.63 -7.60 5.01
C ALA A 406 20.31 -8.21 4.48
N VAL A 407 20.04 -7.98 3.19
CA VAL A 407 18.85 -8.43 2.46
C VAL A 407 19.19 -9.59 1.55
N THR A 408 20.25 -9.44 0.73
CA THR A 408 20.73 -10.48 -0.19
C THR A 408 22.15 -10.18 -0.67
N LYS A 409 22.82 -11.21 -1.20
CA LYS A 409 24.15 -11.13 -1.81
C LYS A 409 24.06 -11.42 -3.31
N VAL A 410 24.92 -10.77 -4.09
CA VAL A 410 25.04 -10.98 -5.53
C VAL A 410 26.49 -10.85 -5.97
N THR A 411 26.91 -11.66 -6.94
CA THR A 411 28.26 -11.64 -7.51
C THR A 411 28.20 -11.26 -8.99
N THR A 412 29.18 -10.50 -9.48
CA THR A 412 29.23 -10.08 -10.89
C THR A 412 29.53 -11.26 -11.83
N ASN A 413 28.76 -11.35 -12.91
CA ASN A 413 28.92 -12.35 -13.97
C ASN A 413 30.16 -12.04 -14.86
N GLN A 414 30.38 -12.85 -15.90
CA GLN A 414 31.50 -12.67 -16.85
C GLN A 414 31.49 -11.32 -17.61
N GLU A 415 30.35 -10.64 -17.69
CA GLU A 415 30.17 -9.32 -18.31
C GLU A 415 30.43 -8.18 -17.30
N GLY A 416 30.74 -8.52 -16.05
CA GLY A 416 30.85 -7.57 -14.94
C GLY A 416 29.51 -7.16 -14.32
N ILE A 417 28.40 -7.83 -14.65
CA ILE A 417 27.05 -7.46 -14.24
C ILE A 417 26.56 -8.31 -13.05
N ALA A 418 26.07 -7.66 -12.01
CA ALA A 418 25.36 -8.28 -10.89
C ALA A 418 23.90 -7.79 -10.89
N LYS A 419 22.91 -8.69 -10.81
CA LYS A 419 21.47 -8.36 -10.80
C LYS A 419 20.78 -8.86 -9.54
N VAL A 420 19.90 -8.03 -8.97
CA VAL A 420 19.02 -8.41 -7.86
C VAL A 420 17.58 -8.15 -8.28
N HIS A 421 16.72 -9.15 -8.10
CA HIS A 421 15.34 -9.12 -8.53
C HIS A 421 14.36 -9.11 -7.36
N SER A 422 13.15 -8.60 -7.60
CA SER A 422 12.02 -8.65 -6.66
C SER A 422 12.27 -8.03 -5.28
N LEU A 423 13.13 -7.01 -5.19
CA LEU A 423 13.31 -6.21 -3.97
C LEU A 423 12.01 -5.49 -3.62
N PRO A 424 11.42 -5.66 -2.42
CA PRO A 424 10.20 -4.96 -2.03
C PRO A 424 10.36 -3.44 -2.02
N PHE A 425 9.26 -2.70 -2.17
CA PHE A 425 9.20 -1.25 -1.96
C PHE A 425 9.91 -0.82 -0.67
N GLY A 426 10.77 0.19 -0.78
CA GLY A 426 11.53 0.71 0.35
C GLY A 426 12.87 1.31 -0.06
N LYS A 427 13.57 1.85 0.95
CA LYS A 427 14.93 2.39 0.84
C LYS A 427 15.95 1.30 1.17
N TYR A 428 17.07 1.31 0.47
CA TYR A 428 18.17 0.36 0.63
C TYR A 428 19.50 1.07 0.38
N TYR A 429 20.60 0.36 0.65
CA TYR A 429 21.87 0.64 0.01
C TYR A 429 22.55 -0.67 -0.40
N PHE A 430 23.51 -0.61 -1.32
CA PHE A 430 24.45 -1.70 -1.54
C PHE A 430 25.89 -1.23 -1.34
N GLN A 431 26.78 -2.16 -1.04
CA GLN A 431 28.22 -1.93 -0.91
C GLN A 431 28.98 -3.19 -1.33
N GLU A 432 30.24 -3.05 -1.74
CA GLU A 432 31.10 -4.18 -2.02
C GLU A 432 31.45 -4.90 -0.70
N THR A 433 31.30 -6.22 -0.68
CA THR A 433 31.57 -7.06 0.51
C THR A 433 32.65 -8.11 0.28
N LYS A 434 33.02 -8.37 -0.99
CA LYS A 434 34.24 -9.09 -1.35
C LYS A 434 34.77 -8.56 -2.69
N GLY A 435 35.93 -7.89 -2.64
CA GLY A 435 36.61 -7.40 -3.82
C GLY A 435 37.29 -8.51 -4.63
N LEU A 436 37.86 -8.12 -5.77
CA LEU A 436 38.63 -8.99 -6.65
C LEU A 436 40.14 -8.82 -6.42
N GLU A 437 40.91 -9.89 -6.54
CA GLU A 437 42.38 -9.84 -6.42
C GLU A 437 42.99 -8.86 -7.43
N GLY A 438 43.93 -8.04 -6.96
CA GLY A 438 44.52 -6.95 -7.73
C GLY A 438 43.70 -5.66 -7.82
N TYR A 439 42.60 -5.52 -7.08
CA TYR A 439 41.82 -4.28 -6.97
C TYR A 439 41.59 -3.88 -5.51
N LEU A 440 41.44 -2.58 -5.26
CA LEU A 440 41.05 -2.08 -3.95
C LEU A 440 39.56 -2.34 -3.69
N LEU A 441 39.22 -2.72 -2.46
CA LEU A 441 37.84 -2.95 -2.00
C LEU A 441 37.10 -1.61 -1.90
N ASN A 442 36.02 -1.44 -2.67
CA ASN A 442 35.24 -0.20 -2.64
C ASN A 442 34.23 -0.20 -1.48
N GLN A 443 34.56 0.49 -0.39
CA GLN A 443 33.73 0.60 0.82
C GLN A 443 32.57 1.61 0.71
N THR A 444 32.32 2.20 -0.46
CA THR A 444 31.24 3.17 -0.67
C THR A 444 29.87 2.51 -0.52
N LYS A 445 28.98 3.15 0.24
CA LYS A 445 27.57 2.79 0.31
C LYS A 445 26.79 3.53 -0.77
N TYR A 446 26.13 2.80 -1.65
CA TYR A 446 25.33 3.32 -2.75
C TYR A 446 23.83 3.23 -2.39
N PRO A 447 23.19 4.33 -1.94
CA PRO A 447 21.78 4.32 -1.54
C PRO A 447 20.85 4.31 -2.76
N PHE A 448 19.71 3.63 -2.63
CA PHE A 448 18.63 3.61 -3.63
C PHE A 448 17.25 3.40 -3.00
N GLU A 449 16.18 3.60 -3.77
CA GLU A 449 14.81 3.48 -3.28
C GLU A 449 13.91 2.85 -4.36
N VAL A 450 13.31 1.70 -4.06
CA VAL A 450 12.36 1.02 -4.94
C VAL A 450 11.00 1.70 -4.82
N LYS A 451 10.58 2.41 -5.88
CA LYS A 451 9.30 3.17 -5.92
C LYS A 451 8.28 2.63 -6.90
N GLU A 452 8.73 2.05 -8.00
CA GLU A 452 7.89 1.60 -9.11
C GLU A 452 8.00 0.08 -9.27
N HIS A 453 6.89 -0.56 -9.64
CA HIS A 453 6.83 -2.02 -9.80
C HIS A 453 7.49 -2.45 -11.11
N ASN A 454 8.35 -3.47 -11.06
CA ASN A 454 9.23 -3.97 -12.12
C ASN A 454 10.29 -2.97 -12.66
N GLN A 455 10.40 -1.77 -12.08
CA GLN A 455 11.48 -0.83 -12.40
C GLN A 455 12.85 -1.46 -12.09
N THR A 456 13.82 -1.25 -12.98
CA THR A 456 15.22 -1.69 -12.80
C THR A 456 16.13 -0.49 -12.71
N LEU A 457 16.77 -0.29 -11.55
CA LEU A 457 17.73 0.78 -11.33
C LEU A 457 19.15 0.30 -11.69
N THR A 458 19.84 1.04 -12.55
CA THR A 458 21.19 0.70 -13.04
C THR A 458 22.27 1.54 -12.36
N PHE A 459 23.40 0.92 -12.02
CA PHE A 459 24.54 1.56 -11.36
C PHE A 459 25.86 1.12 -12.01
N GLU A 460 26.83 2.02 -12.18
CA GLU A 460 28.22 1.65 -12.53
C GLU A 460 29.14 1.90 -11.32
N VAL A 461 29.92 0.89 -10.94
CA VAL A 461 30.80 0.92 -9.75
C VAL A 461 32.23 0.61 -10.16
N LYS A 462 33.15 1.53 -9.86
CA LYS A 462 34.58 1.43 -10.17
C LYS A 462 35.38 0.99 -8.96
N ASN A 463 36.43 0.20 -9.19
CA ASN A 463 37.50 -0.02 -8.21
C ASN A 463 38.82 0.33 -8.86
N ASP A 464 39.70 0.97 -8.11
CA ASP A 464 41.06 1.24 -8.56
C ASP A 464 41.85 -0.07 -8.57
N GLN A 465 42.58 -0.31 -9.67
CA GLN A 465 43.54 -1.41 -9.70
C GLN A 465 44.68 -1.12 -8.73
N VAL A 466 45.06 -2.13 -7.94
CA VAL A 466 46.25 -2.08 -7.08
C VAL A 466 47.47 -1.78 -7.96
N LYS A 467 48.25 -0.77 -7.57
CA LYS A 467 49.47 -0.34 -8.25
C LYS A 467 50.60 -0.18 -7.24
N GLY A 468 51.81 -0.51 -7.61
CA GLY A 468 53.02 -0.36 -6.78
C GLY A 468 54.21 0.07 -7.61
N ASN A 469 55.37 0.14 -6.97
CA ASN A 469 56.60 0.65 -7.57
C ASN A 469 57.69 -0.42 -7.46
N VAL A 470 58.72 -0.34 -8.29
CA VAL A 470 59.92 -1.17 -8.17
C VAL A 470 61.18 -0.33 -8.30
N GLN A 471 62.19 -0.67 -7.50
CA GLN A 471 63.53 -0.12 -7.60
C GLN A 471 64.53 -1.26 -7.76
N LEU A 472 65.33 -1.21 -8.82
CA LEU A 472 66.43 -2.16 -9.05
C LEU A 472 67.76 -1.43 -8.84
N VAL A 473 68.55 -1.90 -7.88
CA VAL A 473 69.90 -1.40 -7.62
C VAL A 473 70.92 -2.38 -8.20
N LYS A 474 71.58 -1.95 -9.27
CA LYS A 474 72.65 -2.66 -9.95
C LYS A 474 73.96 -2.47 -9.20
N VAL A 475 74.56 -3.57 -8.78
CA VAL A 475 75.78 -3.62 -8.00
C VAL A 475 76.77 -4.63 -8.58
N ASP A 476 78.00 -4.59 -8.07
CA ASP A 476 79.03 -5.59 -8.32
C ASP A 476 78.89 -6.84 -7.42
N GLU A 477 79.88 -7.72 -7.51
CA GLU A 477 80.03 -8.95 -6.74
C GLU A 477 80.03 -8.70 -5.21
N ASP A 478 80.61 -7.58 -4.74
CA ASP A 478 80.69 -7.23 -3.31
C ASP A 478 79.40 -6.55 -2.79
N GLY A 479 78.68 -5.83 -3.66
CA GLY A 479 77.38 -5.22 -3.40
C GLY A 479 77.43 -3.73 -3.02
N LYS A 480 78.62 -3.19 -2.78
CA LYS A 480 78.84 -1.78 -2.43
C LYS A 480 78.91 -0.93 -3.67
N THR A 481 79.74 -1.30 -4.65
CA THR A 481 79.93 -0.53 -5.89
C THR A 481 78.64 -0.52 -6.68
N LYS A 482 78.16 0.68 -7.04
CA LYS A 482 76.97 0.86 -7.88
C LYS A 482 77.38 0.94 -9.34
N LEU A 483 76.62 0.27 -10.22
CA LEU A 483 77.01 0.10 -11.61
C LEU A 483 76.05 0.85 -12.55
N GLU A 484 76.49 2.02 -13.01
CA GLU A 484 75.88 2.71 -14.15
C GLU A 484 76.04 1.88 -15.43
N GLY A 485 75.06 1.98 -16.33
CA GLY A 485 75.23 1.51 -17.71
C GLY A 485 74.54 0.20 -18.08
N ALA A 486 74.21 -0.66 -17.12
CA ALA A 486 73.38 -1.85 -17.37
C ALA A 486 72.05 -1.46 -18.00
N VAL A 487 71.64 -2.21 -19.03
CA VAL A 487 70.33 -2.08 -19.68
C VAL A 487 69.47 -3.27 -19.29
N CYS A 488 68.35 -3.00 -18.63
CA CYS A 488 67.42 -4.01 -18.14
C CYS A 488 66.05 -3.85 -18.81
N ILE A 489 65.49 -4.96 -19.30
CA ILE A 489 64.12 -5.03 -19.79
C ILE A 489 63.21 -5.32 -18.59
N LEU A 490 62.17 -4.50 -18.39
CA LEU A 490 61.02 -4.89 -17.57
C LEU A 490 60.10 -5.74 -18.45
N ALA A 491 59.82 -6.97 -18.02
CA ALA A 491 58.93 -7.90 -18.70
C ALA A 491 57.81 -8.41 -17.78
N ASP A 492 56.73 -8.95 -18.37
CA ASP A 492 55.73 -9.73 -17.64
C ASP A 492 56.26 -11.12 -17.23
N GLU A 493 55.48 -11.87 -16.45
CA GLU A 493 55.79 -13.27 -16.05
C GLU A 493 56.17 -14.19 -17.22
N LYS A 494 55.73 -13.91 -18.45
CA LYS A 494 55.99 -14.71 -19.65
C LYS A 494 57.20 -14.23 -20.46
N GLY A 495 57.93 -13.23 -19.97
CA GLY A 495 59.11 -12.66 -20.62
C GLY A 495 58.78 -11.66 -21.73
N LYS A 496 57.51 -11.26 -21.90
CA LYS A 496 57.15 -10.23 -22.88
C LYS A 496 57.62 -8.87 -22.38
N LYS A 497 58.50 -8.22 -23.14
CA LYS A 497 58.97 -6.85 -22.89
C LYS A 497 57.79 -5.88 -22.73
N ILE A 498 57.78 -5.16 -21.62
CA ILE A 498 56.90 -4.03 -21.32
C ILE A 498 57.63 -2.71 -21.59
N SER A 499 58.85 -2.58 -21.05
CA SER A 499 59.70 -1.40 -21.22
C SER A 499 61.19 -1.76 -21.08
N GLU A 500 62.09 -0.84 -21.38
CA GLU A 500 63.54 -1.04 -21.30
C GLU A 500 64.17 0.19 -20.66
N HIS A 501 65.04 -0.04 -19.67
CA HIS A 501 65.57 0.98 -18.77
C HIS A 501 67.08 0.85 -18.67
N LYS A 502 67.77 1.96 -18.45
CA LYS A 502 69.21 2.00 -18.21
C LYS A 502 69.46 2.48 -16.78
N THR A 503 70.37 1.81 -16.09
CA THR A 503 70.82 2.16 -14.74
C THR A 503 71.56 3.49 -14.73
N ASP A 504 71.24 4.35 -13.77
CA ASP A 504 71.84 5.66 -13.58
C ASP A 504 73.22 5.60 -12.88
N LYS A 505 73.79 6.77 -12.55
CA LYS A 505 75.05 6.93 -11.79
C LYS A 505 75.06 6.27 -10.40
N ASN A 506 73.89 5.98 -9.85
CA ASN A 506 73.69 5.30 -8.57
C ASN A 506 73.39 3.80 -8.77
N GLY A 507 73.56 3.28 -9.99
CA GLY A 507 73.19 1.93 -10.40
C GLY A 507 71.68 1.68 -10.40
N LEU A 508 70.86 2.73 -10.36
CA LEU A 508 69.45 2.65 -10.00
C LEU A 508 68.53 2.69 -11.24
N ILE A 509 67.49 1.87 -11.22
CA ILE A 509 66.27 1.99 -12.04
C ILE A 509 65.09 2.15 -11.08
N LYS A 510 64.20 3.11 -11.35
CA LYS A 510 62.93 3.34 -10.64
C LYS A 510 61.78 3.28 -11.63
N ILE A 511 60.71 2.56 -11.30
CA ILE A 511 59.49 2.50 -12.09
C ILE A 511 58.29 2.49 -11.15
N ASP A 512 57.46 3.54 -11.23
CA ASP A 512 56.31 3.74 -10.35
C ASP A 512 54.99 3.36 -11.05
N ASN A 513 53.93 3.16 -10.27
CA ASN A 513 52.57 2.86 -10.75
C ASN A 513 52.43 1.60 -11.64
N ILE A 514 53.32 0.62 -11.48
CA ILE A 514 53.18 -0.70 -12.10
C ILE A 514 51.89 -1.35 -11.54
N PRO A 515 50.98 -1.86 -12.39
CA PRO A 515 49.77 -2.54 -11.93
C PRO A 515 50.05 -3.84 -11.15
N PHE A 516 49.05 -4.35 -10.43
CA PHE A 516 49.10 -5.65 -9.78
C PHE A 516 49.44 -6.76 -10.78
N GLY A 517 50.39 -7.61 -10.41
CA GLY A 517 50.84 -8.73 -11.23
C GLY A 517 52.25 -9.20 -10.88
N LYS A 518 52.73 -10.17 -11.66
CA LYS A 518 54.09 -10.71 -11.61
C LYS A 518 54.89 -10.19 -12.78
N TYR A 519 56.15 -9.85 -12.50
CA TYR A 519 57.06 -9.18 -13.41
C TYR A 519 58.47 -9.73 -13.25
N GLN A 520 59.34 -9.42 -14.19
CA GLN A 520 60.77 -9.72 -14.07
C GLN A 520 61.62 -8.65 -14.75
N PHE A 521 62.81 -8.41 -14.19
CA PHE A 521 63.88 -7.72 -14.90
C PHE A 521 64.78 -8.73 -15.59
N ILE A 522 65.12 -8.48 -16.86
CA ILE A 522 66.05 -9.28 -17.65
C ILE A 522 67.20 -8.35 -18.07
N GLU A 523 68.45 -8.68 -17.74
CA GLU A 523 69.59 -7.89 -18.23
C GLU A 523 69.80 -8.16 -19.73
N LYS A 524 69.78 -7.09 -20.52
CA LYS A 524 69.98 -7.09 -21.97
C LYS A 524 71.43 -6.77 -22.33
N THR A 525 72.07 -5.93 -21.52
CA THR A 525 73.45 -5.48 -21.71
C THR A 525 74.02 -5.15 -20.34
N SER A 526 75.16 -5.74 -19.98
CA SER A 526 75.85 -5.49 -18.72
C SER A 526 76.54 -4.12 -18.69
N PRO A 527 76.92 -3.62 -17.50
CA PRO A 527 77.87 -2.52 -17.37
C PRO A 527 79.21 -2.85 -18.05
N ALA A 528 79.93 -1.83 -18.53
CA ALA A 528 81.24 -2.02 -19.15
C ALA A 528 82.23 -2.72 -18.20
N GLY A 529 82.87 -3.81 -18.66
CA GLY A 529 83.77 -4.63 -17.85
C GLY A 529 83.08 -5.66 -16.94
N TYR A 530 81.77 -5.90 -17.08
CA TYR A 530 81.02 -6.88 -16.29
C TYR A 530 80.36 -7.96 -17.16
N VAL A 531 80.28 -9.17 -16.62
CA VAL A 531 79.59 -10.32 -17.25
C VAL A 531 78.08 -10.05 -17.33
N LEU A 532 77.43 -10.47 -18.41
CA LEU A 532 75.98 -10.34 -18.63
C LEU A 532 75.22 -11.44 -17.86
N VAL A 533 74.31 -11.05 -16.97
CA VAL A 533 73.47 -11.99 -16.20
C VAL A 533 72.20 -12.29 -16.99
N LYS A 534 72.09 -13.52 -17.51
CA LYS A 534 70.93 -13.96 -18.32
C LYS A 534 69.72 -14.37 -17.48
N ASP A 535 69.92 -14.70 -16.21
CA ASP A 535 68.87 -15.16 -15.31
C ASP A 535 67.93 -13.98 -14.94
N PRO A 536 66.62 -14.08 -15.18
CA PRO A 536 65.68 -13.04 -14.82
C PRO A 536 65.56 -12.85 -13.31
N ILE A 537 65.28 -11.62 -12.88
CA ILE A 537 65.02 -11.26 -11.48
C ILE A 537 63.49 -11.07 -11.32
N PRO A 538 62.75 -12.08 -10.83
CA PRO A 538 61.30 -12.00 -10.69
C PRO A 538 60.89 -11.15 -9.48
N PHE A 539 59.77 -10.46 -9.60
CA PHE A 539 59.11 -9.74 -8.52
C PHE A 539 57.59 -9.72 -8.69
N SER A 540 56.86 -9.20 -7.70
CA SER A 540 55.40 -9.12 -7.74
C SER A 540 54.91 -7.83 -7.09
N ILE A 541 53.93 -7.20 -7.72
CA ILE A 541 53.18 -6.08 -7.15
C ILE A 541 51.92 -6.65 -6.51
N THR A 542 51.92 -6.75 -5.18
CA THR A 542 50.84 -7.35 -4.38
C THR A 542 50.08 -6.35 -3.51
N GLU A 543 50.70 -5.22 -3.17
CA GLU A 543 50.21 -4.23 -2.20
C GLU A 543 50.25 -2.82 -2.81
N ASN A 544 49.22 -2.02 -2.55
CA ASN A 544 49.06 -0.72 -3.19
C ASN A 544 50.01 0.34 -2.62
N GLY A 545 50.67 1.11 -3.48
CA GLY A 545 51.69 2.10 -3.14
C GLY A 545 53.02 1.53 -2.64
N LYS A 546 53.14 0.19 -2.53
CA LYS A 546 54.36 -0.46 -2.04
C LYS A 546 55.48 -0.37 -3.08
N THR A 547 56.65 0.02 -2.61
CA THR A 547 57.90 -0.07 -3.38
C THR A 547 58.55 -1.42 -3.12
N ILE A 548 58.84 -2.17 -4.18
CA ILE A 548 59.65 -3.40 -4.13
C ILE A 548 61.10 -3.03 -4.41
N GLU A 549 62.00 -3.33 -3.49
CA GLU A 549 63.45 -3.08 -3.63
C GLU A 549 64.17 -4.37 -4.03
N LEU A 550 64.94 -4.30 -5.11
CA LEU A 550 65.65 -5.42 -5.73
C LEU A 550 67.14 -5.08 -5.89
N VAL A 551 68.01 -6.07 -5.75
CA VAL A 551 69.46 -5.91 -5.94
C VAL A 551 69.96 -6.91 -6.98
N ALA A 552 70.66 -6.40 -8.00
CA ALA A 552 71.20 -7.19 -9.11
C ALA A 552 72.74 -7.14 -9.10
N LYS A 553 73.40 -8.26 -8.80
CA LYS A 553 74.87 -8.38 -8.83
C LYS A 553 75.39 -8.80 -10.20
N ASN A 554 76.46 -8.18 -10.69
CA ASN A 554 77.28 -8.77 -11.77
C ASN A 554 78.73 -8.92 -11.31
N THR A 555 79.41 -9.96 -11.79
CA THR A 555 80.84 -10.17 -11.60
C THR A 555 81.64 -9.40 -12.67
N LYS A 556 82.78 -8.83 -12.29
CA LYS A 556 83.73 -8.21 -13.23
C LYS A 556 84.32 -9.27 -14.15
N ILE A 557 84.43 -8.97 -15.44
CA ILE A 557 85.13 -9.81 -16.41
C ILE A 557 86.60 -9.92 -16.00
N LYS A 558 87.11 -11.15 -15.90
CA LYS A 558 88.47 -11.50 -15.51
C LYS A 558 89.05 -12.50 -16.53
N GLY A 559 90.23 -12.21 -17.06
CA GLY A 559 90.98 -13.06 -17.97
C GLY A 559 92.36 -13.42 -17.44
N SER A 560 93.18 -14.04 -18.28
CA SER A 560 94.56 -14.43 -18.00
C SER A 560 95.43 -14.26 -19.24
N ILE A 561 96.74 -14.07 -19.06
CA ILE A 561 97.73 -14.21 -20.14
C ILE A 561 98.78 -15.27 -19.76
N GLU A 562 99.17 -16.07 -20.74
CA GLU A 562 100.16 -17.14 -20.65
C GLU A 562 101.25 -16.87 -21.69
N ILE A 563 102.42 -16.41 -21.23
CA ILE A 563 103.56 -16.07 -22.07
C ILE A 563 104.52 -17.26 -22.08
N THR A 564 104.82 -17.80 -23.25
CA THR A 564 105.81 -18.89 -23.44
C THR A 564 107.11 -18.32 -23.99
N LYS A 565 108.20 -18.47 -23.26
CA LYS A 565 109.53 -17.99 -23.62
C LYS A 565 110.33 -19.07 -24.33
N VAL A 566 110.91 -18.73 -25.48
CA VAL A 566 111.64 -19.65 -26.34
C VAL A 566 112.94 -19.03 -26.86
N ASP A 567 113.82 -19.86 -27.41
CA ASP A 567 114.97 -19.41 -28.19
C ASP A 567 114.53 -18.99 -29.60
N VAL A 568 115.12 -17.92 -30.16
CA VAL A 568 114.93 -17.54 -31.58
C VAL A 568 115.44 -18.63 -32.52
N ALA A 569 116.49 -19.37 -32.13
CA ALA A 569 117.06 -20.44 -32.94
C ALA A 569 116.31 -21.78 -32.82
N ASP A 570 115.58 -22.02 -31.72
CA ASP A 570 114.75 -23.20 -31.53
C ASP A 570 113.51 -22.88 -30.68
N GLY A 571 112.34 -22.84 -31.33
CA GLY A 571 111.05 -22.62 -30.68
C GLY A 571 110.65 -23.73 -29.69
N ASN A 572 111.32 -24.88 -29.66
CA ASN A 572 111.12 -25.92 -28.64
C ASN A 572 112.00 -25.72 -27.40
N ASN A 573 113.16 -25.10 -27.51
CA ASN A 573 114.00 -24.73 -26.37
C ASN A 573 113.25 -23.72 -25.49
N LYS A 574 112.91 -24.10 -24.25
CA LYS A 574 112.09 -23.30 -23.33
C LYS A 574 112.98 -22.59 -22.32
N LEU A 575 112.77 -21.28 -22.15
CA LEU A 575 113.69 -20.45 -21.38
C LEU A 575 113.10 -20.08 -20.00
N PRO A 576 113.55 -20.70 -18.90
CA PRO A 576 113.21 -20.29 -17.54
C PRO A 576 113.89 -18.96 -17.15
N GLY A 577 113.33 -18.27 -16.16
CA GLY A 577 113.95 -17.10 -15.52
C GLY A 577 113.72 -15.75 -16.20
N ALA A 578 113.19 -15.70 -17.43
CA ALA A 578 112.72 -14.45 -18.05
C ALA A 578 111.67 -13.80 -17.16
N GLU A 579 111.80 -12.49 -16.90
CA GLU A 579 110.80 -11.73 -16.15
C GLU A 579 109.98 -10.85 -17.08
N PHE A 580 108.66 -11.01 -17.04
CA PHE A 580 107.72 -10.14 -17.73
C PHE A 580 107.02 -9.21 -16.74
N THR A 581 106.87 -7.95 -17.15
CA THR A 581 106.06 -6.95 -16.44
C THR A 581 104.88 -6.55 -17.29
N ILE A 582 103.67 -6.66 -16.72
CA ILE A 582 102.41 -6.23 -17.34
C ILE A 582 102.06 -4.83 -16.83
N TYR A 583 101.64 -3.97 -17.75
CA TYR A 583 101.21 -2.59 -17.51
C TYR A 583 99.77 -2.40 -17.99
N ASN A 584 99.01 -1.52 -17.34
CA ASN A 584 97.66 -1.14 -17.78
C ASN A 584 97.70 -0.11 -18.93
N GLU A 585 96.53 0.24 -19.47
CA GLU A 585 96.37 1.29 -20.51
C GLU A 585 96.89 2.68 -20.08
N GLN A 586 97.10 2.91 -18.78
CA GLN A 586 97.70 4.13 -18.21
C GLN A 586 99.23 4.03 -18.04
N GLY A 587 99.86 2.94 -18.46
CA GLY A 587 101.31 2.69 -18.32
C GLY A 587 101.77 2.35 -16.91
N GLN A 588 100.86 2.08 -15.97
CA GLN A 588 101.18 1.69 -14.60
C GLN A 588 101.41 0.18 -14.51
N GLU A 589 102.40 -0.24 -13.75
CA GLU A 589 102.68 -1.65 -13.47
C GLU A 589 101.50 -2.32 -12.73
N VAL A 590 101.06 -3.47 -13.25
CA VAL A 590 99.94 -4.27 -12.72
C VAL A 590 100.47 -5.51 -11.99
N VAL A 591 101.42 -6.22 -12.58
CA VAL A 591 101.99 -7.47 -12.05
C VAL A 591 103.31 -7.82 -12.75
N LYS A 592 104.23 -8.43 -12.00
CA LYS A 592 105.44 -9.10 -12.51
C LYS A 592 105.38 -10.61 -12.33
N GLY A 593 106.03 -11.34 -13.22
CA GLY A 593 106.10 -12.81 -13.15
C GLY A 593 107.26 -13.35 -13.97
N LYS A 594 107.89 -14.42 -13.47
CA LYS A 594 108.99 -15.11 -14.15
C LYS A 594 108.52 -16.38 -14.84
N THR A 595 109.25 -16.77 -15.89
CA THR A 595 109.01 -18.05 -16.58
C THR A 595 109.52 -19.22 -15.74
N ASN A 596 108.70 -20.26 -15.64
CA ASN A 596 109.04 -21.51 -14.98
C ASN A 596 109.97 -22.38 -15.85
N GLU A 597 110.33 -23.57 -15.36
CA GLU A 597 111.17 -24.57 -16.06
C GLU A 597 110.63 -24.96 -17.45
N GLN A 598 109.32 -24.81 -17.68
CA GLN A 598 108.68 -25.08 -18.97
C GLN A 598 108.64 -23.83 -19.88
N GLY A 599 109.31 -22.74 -19.49
CA GLY A 599 109.36 -21.46 -20.18
C GLY A 599 108.08 -20.63 -20.06
N ILE A 600 107.15 -20.98 -19.16
CA ILE A 600 105.83 -20.34 -19.08
C ILE A 600 105.76 -19.35 -17.91
N ALA A 601 105.36 -18.11 -18.20
CA ALA A 601 104.91 -17.13 -17.21
C ALA A 601 103.39 -16.94 -17.36
N LYS A 602 102.62 -17.25 -16.31
CA LYS A 602 101.15 -17.18 -16.33
C LYS A 602 100.64 -16.13 -15.34
N PHE A 603 99.75 -15.27 -15.81
CA PHE A 603 99.17 -14.16 -15.07
C PHE A 603 97.65 -14.32 -15.09
N GLU A 604 97.04 -14.57 -13.93
CA GLU A 604 95.61 -14.90 -13.81
C GLU A 604 94.78 -13.76 -13.21
N LYS A 605 93.46 -13.79 -13.49
CA LYS A 605 92.44 -12.93 -12.88
C LYS A 605 92.62 -11.43 -13.15
N LEU A 606 93.33 -11.09 -14.23
CA LEU A 606 93.47 -9.72 -14.73
C LEU A 606 92.07 -9.20 -15.17
N PRO A 607 91.62 -8.02 -14.71
CA PRO A 607 90.35 -7.44 -15.14
C PRO A 607 90.27 -7.22 -16.67
N ALA A 608 89.06 -7.10 -17.22
CA ALA A 608 88.87 -6.61 -18.59
C ALA A 608 89.51 -5.23 -18.80
N GLY A 609 90.13 -5.04 -19.97
CA GLY A 609 90.87 -3.84 -20.33
C GLY A 609 92.03 -4.13 -21.28
N LYS A 610 92.68 -3.06 -21.75
CA LYS A 610 93.92 -3.14 -22.53
C LYS A 610 95.13 -3.16 -21.61
N TYR A 611 96.12 -3.94 -22.00
CA TYR A 611 97.40 -4.08 -21.32
C TYR A 611 98.53 -4.06 -22.33
N THR A 612 99.69 -3.58 -21.89
CA THR A 612 100.97 -3.85 -22.55
C THR A 612 101.83 -4.71 -21.66
N TYR A 613 102.78 -5.42 -22.25
CA TYR A 613 103.83 -6.07 -21.48
C TYR A 613 105.14 -6.05 -22.25
N LYS A 614 106.24 -6.11 -21.51
CA LYS A 614 107.60 -6.27 -22.05
C LYS A 614 108.40 -7.19 -21.13
N GLU A 615 109.49 -7.71 -21.66
CA GLU A 615 110.50 -8.32 -20.80
C GLU A 615 111.17 -7.22 -19.95
N THR A 616 111.51 -7.56 -18.71
CA THR A 616 112.28 -6.72 -17.78
C THR A 616 113.57 -7.36 -17.31
N PHE A 617 113.70 -8.69 -17.42
CA PHE A 617 114.97 -9.41 -17.34
C PHE A 617 114.97 -10.58 -18.33
N ALA A 618 116.03 -10.67 -19.14
CA ALA A 618 116.27 -11.82 -20.01
C ALA A 618 116.59 -13.09 -19.21
N PRO A 619 116.38 -14.29 -19.79
CA PRO A 619 117.00 -15.52 -19.33
C PRO A 619 118.54 -15.44 -19.26
N GLU A 620 119.15 -16.28 -18.43
CA GLU A 620 120.60 -16.36 -18.35
C GLU A 620 121.22 -16.82 -19.68
N GLY A 621 122.21 -16.08 -20.17
CA GLY A 621 122.83 -16.31 -21.48
C GLY A 621 122.13 -15.67 -22.68
N TYR A 622 120.97 -15.02 -22.51
CA TYR A 622 120.20 -14.40 -23.60
C TYR A 622 120.25 -12.87 -23.58
N LEU A 623 119.97 -12.23 -24.73
CA LEU A 623 119.73 -10.79 -24.84
C LEU A 623 118.28 -10.48 -24.44
N ILE A 624 118.04 -9.31 -23.86
CA ILE A 624 116.69 -8.88 -23.46
C ILE A 624 115.89 -8.47 -24.69
N ASN A 625 114.63 -8.92 -24.76
CA ASN A 625 113.72 -8.47 -25.81
C ASN A 625 113.06 -7.14 -25.40
N GLU A 626 113.50 -6.04 -26.02
CA GLU A 626 112.97 -4.69 -25.78
C GLU A 626 111.59 -4.43 -26.42
N GLU A 627 111.05 -5.38 -27.19
CA GLU A 627 109.72 -5.25 -27.80
C GLU A 627 108.61 -5.15 -26.75
N THR A 628 107.69 -4.21 -26.97
CA THR A 628 106.52 -4.01 -26.10
C THR A 628 105.28 -4.56 -26.79
N PHE A 629 104.79 -5.69 -26.29
CA PHE A 629 103.61 -6.37 -26.78
C PHE A 629 102.33 -5.78 -26.17
N SER A 630 101.18 -5.99 -26.82
CA SER A 630 99.88 -5.56 -26.31
C SER A 630 98.85 -6.69 -26.36
N PHE A 631 97.91 -6.66 -25.42
CA PHE A 631 96.77 -7.57 -25.37
C PHE A 631 95.56 -6.89 -24.73
N GLU A 632 94.36 -7.45 -24.95
CA GLU A 632 93.12 -6.87 -24.45
C GLU A 632 92.18 -7.99 -24.00
N ILE A 633 91.81 -7.99 -22.71
CA ILE A 633 90.87 -8.96 -22.14
C ILE A 633 89.46 -8.44 -22.35
N LYS A 634 88.65 -9.22 -23.07
CA LYS A 634 87.26 -8.89 -23.48
C LYS A 634 86.24 -9.88 -22.95
N THR A 635 86.63 -11.13 -22.75
CA THR A 635 85.75 -12.24 -22.39
C THR A 635 86.10 -12.77 -21.00
N ASP A 636 85.11 -13.23 -20.25
CA ASP A 636 85.35 -13.80 -18.92
C ASP A 636 85.92 -15.22 -19.04
N GLY A 637 86.95 -15.52 -18.24
CA GLY A 637 87.73 -16.76 -18.36
C GLY A 637 88.66 -16.83 -19.58
N GLU A 638 88.83 -15.74 -20.33
CA GLU A 638 89.71 -15.67 -21.51
C GLU A 638 91.17 -15.95 -21.13
N ILE A 639 91.84 -16.87 -21.85
CA ILE A 639 93.27 -17.18 -21.69
C ILE A 639 93.99 -16.81 -22.98
N ILE A 640 94.66 -15.65 -22.96
CA ILE A 640 95.46 -15.17 -24.08
C ILE A 640 96.82 -15.88 -24.03
N LYS A 641 97.25 -16.49 -25.14
CA LYS A 641 98.55 -17.16 -25.24
C LYS A 641 99.45 -16.41 -26.20
N HIS A 642 100.69 -16.16 -25.81
CA HIS A 642 101.69 -15.53 -26.67
C HIS A 642 103.05 -16.19 -26.51
N VAL A 643 103.87 -16.20 -27.57
CA VAL A 643 105.20 -16.77 -27.58
C VAL A 643 106.20 -15.64 -27.81
N VAL A 644 107.22 -15.52 -26.96
CA VAL A 644 108.23 -14.45 -27.04
C VAL A 644 109.62 -15.09 -27.10
N ALA A 645 110.36 -14.82 -28.17
CA ALA A 645 111.68 -15.40 -28.42
C ALA A 645 112.82 -14.45 -28.03
N ASP A 646 113.96 -14.99 -27.58
CA ASP A 646 115.22 -14.22 -27.41
C ASP A 646 116.34 -14.77 -28.28
N GLN A 647 117.25 -13.88 -28.66
CA GLN A 647 118.53 -14.26 -29.25
C GLN A 647 119.56 -14.54 -28.15
N LYS A 648 120.25 -15.67 -28.27
CA LYS A 648 121.36 -16.06 -27.38
C LYS A 648 122.57 -15.13 -27.55
N LYS A 649 123.29 -14.84 -26.47
CA LYS A 649 124.53 -14.04 -26.53
C LYS A 649 125.63 -14.81 -27.25
N GLU A 650 126.25 -14.17 -28.25
CA GLU A 650 127.41 -14.71 -28.95
C GLU A 650 128.68 -14.64 -28.09
N VAL A 651 129.57 -15.63 -28.24
CA VAL A 651 130.83 -15.74 -27.49
C VAL A 651 131.99 -15.88 -28.49
N PRO A 652 133.00 -14.99 -28.48
CA PRO A 652 134.13 -15.06 -29.41
C PRO A 652 135.12 -16.18 -29.05
N PRO A 653 135.78 -16.83 -30.04
CA PRO A 653 136.68 -17.97 -29.82
C PRO A 653 138.13 -17.53 -29.50
N THR A 654 138.88 -18.37 -28.76
CA THR A 654 140.32 -18.20 -28.43
C THR A 654 140.96 -19.59 -28.14
N PRO A 655 142.25 -19.86 -28.47
CA PRO A 655 142.77 -21.24 -28.63
C PRO A 655 143.52 -21.86 -27.43
N GLU A 656 144.22 -22.97 -27.66
CA GLU A 656 144.54 -24.05 -26.69
C GLU A 656 145.80 -23.92 -25.79
N THR A 657 145.68 -24.62 -24.65
CA THR A 657 146.63 -25.24 -23.66
C THR A 657 148.15 -25.35 -23.91
N PRO A 658 149.01 -25.44 -22.85
CA PRO A 658 149.15 -26.66 -22.03
C PRO A 658 149.36 -26.55 -20.48
N GLN A 659 149.31 -27.74 -19.86
CA GLN A 659 149.45 -28.23 -18.45
C GLN A 659 150.80 -27.97 -17.70
N PRO A 660 151.03 -28.47 -16.45
CA PRO A 660 150.14 -28.90 -15.32
C PRO A 660 150.62 -28.48 -13.88
N GLU A 661 149.87 -28.80 -12.81
CA GLU A 661 150.30 -29.71 -11.70
C GLU A 661 149.18 -30.04 -10.67
N GLN A 662 149.42 -31.02 -9.79
CA GLN A 662 148.52 -31.59 -8.75
C GLN A 662 149.19 -31.42 -7.34
N PRO A 663 148.70 -31.94 -6.17
CA PRO A 663 147.72 -33.00 -5.86
C PRO A 663 146.44 -32.43 -5.16
N GLU A 664 145.56 -33.14 -4.43
CA GLU A 664 145.52 -34.51 -3.88
C GLU A 664 144.05 -35.04 -3.72
N GLN A 665 143.74 -35.74 -2.62
CA GLN A 665 142.45 -36.36 -2.24
C GLN A 665 142.33 -36.32 -0.68
N PRO A 666 141.19 -36.63 0.01
CA PRO A 666 140.40 -37.87 -0.17
C PRO A 666 138.86 -37.78 -0.06
N GLN A 667 138.24 -38.93 -0.29
CA GLN A 667 136.85 -39.37 -0.05
C GLN A 667 136.64 -39.74 1.47
N PRO A 668 135.54 -40.40 1.98
CA PRO A 668 134.45 -41.14 1.29
C PRO A 668 132.99 -41.00 1.87
N GLU A 669 132.05 -41.77 1.26
CA GLU A 669 130.85 -42.44 1.86
C GLU A 669 129.67 -41.64 2.49
N GLN A 670 128.40 -42.08 2.46
CA GLN A 670 127.69 -43.12 1.65
C GLN A 670 126.22 -42.62 1.36
N LEU A 671 125.04 -43.26 1.45
CA LEU A 671 124.46 -44.60 1.80
C LEU A 671 123.08 -44.74 1.05
N LYS A 672 122.15 -45.62 1.50
CA LYS A 672 120.75 -45.90 1.04
C LYS A 672 119.90 -46.41 2.25
N PRO A 673 118.53 -46.56 2.29
CA PRO A 673 117.70 -47.32 1.33
C PRO A 673 116.17 -46.96 1.19
N GLN A 674 115.42 -47.84 0.51
CA GLN A 674 113.94 -47.99 0.39
C GLN A 674 113.31 -48.67 1.67
N PRO A 675 111.97 -48.95 1.85
CA PRO A 675 110.94 -49.34 0.83
C PRO A 675 109.41 -49.03 1.05
N GLU A 676 108.59 -49.48 0.09
CA GLU A 676 107.24 -50.12 0.19
C GLU A 676 105.85 -49.40 0.41
N LYS A 677 104.79 -50.20 0.12
CA LYS A 677 103.30 -50.01 0.15
C LYS A 677 102.72 -50.68 1.44
N PRO A 678 101.40 -50.61 1.87
CA PRO A 678 100.17 -50.71 1.04
C PRO A 678 98.78 -50.16 1.58
N GLN A 679 97.72 -50.31 0.75
CA GLN A 679 96.29 -50.66 1.04
C GLN A 679 95.36 -49.83 1.98
N THR A 680 94.04 -50.16 1.91
CA THR A 680 92.85 -49.43 2.44
C THR A 680 92.05 -50.18 3.52
N PRO A 681 91.32 -49.45 4.40
CA PRO A 681 90.05 -49.87 5.04
C PRO A 681 88.87 -48.90 4.73
N GLN A 682 87.65 -49.10 5.30
CA GLN A 682 86.42 -48.43 4.78
C GLN A 682 85.18 -48.36 5.74
N VAL A 683 84.23 -47.46 5.43
CA VAL A 683 82.77 -47.36 5.82
C VAL A 683 82.34 -46.90 7.24
N ILE A 684 81.04 -46.53 7.37
CA ILE A 684 80.16 -46.32 8.56
C ILE A 684 80.20 -44.91 9.23
N GLU A 685 79.10 -44.20 9.56
CA GLU A 685 77.65 -44.34 9.21
C GLU A 685 76.82 -43.01 9.34
N LYS A 686 75.80 -42.92 10.22
CA LYS A 686 74.68 -41.92 10.34
C LYS A 686 74.08 -41.96 11.79
N PRO A 687 73.02 -41.21 12.25
CA PRO A 687 71.87 -40.62 11.54
C PRO A 687 71.38 -39.22 12.05
N VAL A 688 70.10 -38.90 11.80
CA VAL A 688 69.32 -37.64 12.02
C VAL A 688 67.99 -38.01 12.72
N PRO A 689 67.43 -37.25 13.71
CA PRO A 689 66.26 -36.38 13.41
C PRO A 689 65.97 -35.14 14.33
N THR A 690 65.10 -34.26 13.80
CA THR A 690 64.21 -33.23 14.44
C THR A 690 63.15 -33.85 15.40
N PRO A 691 62.29 -33.11 16.18
CA PRO A 691 61.52 -31.90 15.79
C PRO A 691 61.04 -30.85 16.88
N GLU A 692 60.21 -29.90 16.42
CA GLU A 692 59.00 -29.33 17.06
C GLU A 692 58.94 -27.97 17.85
N LYS A 693 57.69 -27.61 18.22
CA LYS A 693 57.06 -26.29 18.54
C LYS A 693 56.61 -26.23 20.05
N PRO A 694 55.88 -25.23 20.65
CA PRO A 694 54.91 -24.26 20.09
C PRO A 694 54.92 -22.81 20.71
N GLN A 695 53.77 -22.24 21.08
CA GLN A 695 53.45 -20.79 21.22
C GLN A 695 52.95 -20.39 22.64
N HIS A 696 52.91 -19.08 23.00
CA HIS A 696 51.65 -18.30 23.23
C HIS A 696 51.76 -16.89 23.90
N ILE A 697 51.06 -15.89 23.30
CA ILE A 697 50.17 -14.81 23.83
C ILE A 697 50.49 -14.05 25.17
N VAL A 698 50.36 -12.69 25.20
CA VAL A 698 49.44 -11.88 26.09
C VAL A 698 49.71 -10.34 26.16
N LYS A 699 48.70 -9.57 25.70
CA LYS A 699 48.20 -8.21 26.08
C LYS A 699 49.03 -6.89 25.98
N GLN A 700 48.26 -5.86 25.55
CA GLN A 700 48.35 -4.39 25.70
C GLN A 700 48.17 -3.93 27.20
N PRO A 701 48.32 -2.63 27.63
CA PRO A 701 47.88 -1.40 26.91
C PRO A 701 48.59 -0.03 27.13
N GLN A 702 48.30 0.95 26.25
CA GLN A 702 48.03 2.41 26.46
C GLN A 702 48.95 3.32 27.33
N PRO A 703 48.77 4.68 27.31
CA PRO A 703 48.30 5.60 26.25
C PRO A 703 49.25 6.81 26.02
N MET A 704 48.92 7.72 25.09
CA MET A 704 49.46 9.09 25.06
C MET A 704 48.35 10.13 24.79
N LYS A 705 48.57 11.40 25.16
CA LYS A 705 47.55 12.46 25.23
C LYS A 705 47.71 13.52 24.12
N GLU A 706 46.60 14.12 23.69
CA GLU A 706 46.56 15.39 22.96
C GLU A 706 45.81 16.47 23.76
N GLN A 707 45.93 17.75 23.35
CA GLN A 707 45.44 18.93 24.08
C GLN A 707 44.18 19.57 23.45
N PRO A 708 43.31 20.22 24.24
CA PRO A 708 42.05 20.80 23.77
C PRO A 708 42.11 22.31 23.47
N LYS A 709 41.34 22.74 22.45
CA LYS A 709 40.82 24.10 22.15
C LYS A 709 39.66 23.93 21.16
N LYS A 710 38.58 24.71 21.13
CA LYS A 710 38.03 25.73 22.04
C LYS A 710 36.51 25.75 21.75
N VAL A 711 35.64 25.78 22.75
CA VAL A 711 34.19 25.92 22.56
C VAL A 711 33.74 27.20 23.26
N GLU A 712 33.02 28.06 22.54
CA GLU A 712 32.35 29.22 23.12
C GLU A 712 30.86 28.92 23.29
N SER A 713 30.29 29.47 24.37
CA SER A 713 28.94 29.16 24.82
C SER A 713 28.17 30.45 25.05
N HIS A 714 26.91 30.47 24.62
CA HIS A 714 25.94 31.49 25.01
C HIS A 714 24.68 30.81 25.50
N LEU A 715 24.28 31.19 26.72
CA LEU A 715 23.09 30.68 27.43
C LEU A 715 21.87 31.60 27.17
N PRO A 716 20.64 31.12 27.41
CA PRO A 716 19.42 31.81 26.98
C PRO A 716 18.93 32.88 27.97
N THR A 717 18.18 33.87 27.47
CA THR A 717 17.41 34.80 28.31
C THR A 717 15.94 34.89 27.89
N THR A 718 15.12 34.40 28.81
CA THR A 718 13.68 34.56 29.03
C THR A 718 12.96 35.81 28.47
N GLY A 719 11.69 35.61 28.08
CA GLY A 719 10.62 36.63 28.16
C GLY A 719 10.14 37.19 26.81
N GLY A 720 8.84 37.26 26.50
CA GLY A 720 7.67 36.68 27.18
C GLY A 720 6.42 37.56 27.09
N LYS A 721 5.33 37.03 26.52
CA LYS A 721 3.93 37.48 26.72
C LYS A 721 2.98 36.44 26.15
N ALA A 722 1.76 36.38 26.69
CA ALA A 722 0.70 35.49 26.24
C ALA A 722 -0.48 36.32 25.73
N GLU A 723 -1.13 35.86 24.66
CA GLU A 723 -2.48 36.31 24.27
C GLU A 723 -3.33 35.07 23.93
N ASN A 724 -4.59 35.12 24.35
CA ASN A 724 -5.60 34.09 24.13
C ASN A 724 -6.56 34.56 23.00
N PRO A 725 -7.20 33.67 22.22
CA PRO A 725 -7.72 34.06 20.91
C PRO A 725 -9.11 34.71 20.96
N TYR A 726 -9.29 35.85 20.28
CA TYR A 726 -10.54 36.25 19.65
C TYR A 726 -10.29 37.26 18.51
N TRP A 727 -11.19 37.29 17.52
CA TRP A 727 -11.13 38.08 16.27
C TRP A 727 -9.99 37.65 15.33
N LYS A 728 -10.21 37.33 14.04
CA LYS A 728 -11.20 37.91 13.11
C LYS A 728 -11.89 36.85 12.23
N TRP A 729 -13.11 36.46 12.61
CA TRP A 729 -14.14 36.13 11.63
C TRP A 729 -14.80 37.44 11.16
N ILE A 730 -14.34 37.99 10.04
CA ILE A 730 -15.02 38.95 9.15
C ILE A 730 -14.25 38.90 7.83
N GLY A 731 -14.90 38.48 6.74
CA GLY A 731 -14.27 38.42 5.40
C GLY A 731 -14.90 37.43 4.43
N VAL A 732 -15.26 36.22 4.89
CA VAL A 732 -15.76 35.14 3.99
C VAL A 732 -17.29 35.18 3.81
N THR A 733 -18.04 35.61 4.84
CA THR A 733 -19.51 35.51 4.89
C THR A 733 -20.25 36.39 3.87
N PHE A 734 -19.60 37.42 3.30
CA PHE A 734 -20.23 38.34 2.34
C PHE A 734 -20.17 37.90 0.87
N VAL A 735 -19.33 36.92 0.51
CA VAL A 735 -19.14 36.50 -0.89
C VAL A 735 -20.13 35.40 -1.32
N VAL A 736 -20.58 34.56 -0.37
CA VAL A 736 -21.42 33.38 -0.66
C VAL A 736 -22.92 33.72 -0.75
N LEU A 737 -23.38 34.78 -0.09
CA LEU A 737 -24.80 35.18 -0.09
C LEU A 737 -25.23 35.90 -1.38
N GLY A 738 -24.32 36.61 -2.05
CA GLY A 738 -24.64 37.36 -3.28
C GLY A 738 -24.93 36.47 -4.50
N SER A 739 -24.24 35.34 -4.62
CA SER A 739 -24.37 34.44 -5.78
C SER A 739 -25.64 33.58 -5.77
N ILE A 740 -26.20 33.27 -4.60
CA ILE A 740 -27.43 32.46 -4.47
C ILE A 740 -28.67 33.23 -4.95
N LEU A 741 -28.75 34.55 -4.66
CA LEU A 741 -29.86 35.40 -5.08
C LEU A 741 -29.92 35.58 -6.62
N ALA A 742 -28.77 35.67 -7.29
CA ALA A 742 -28.69 35.82 -8.74
C ALA A 742 -29.29 34.62 -9.50
N VAL A 743 -29.01 33.39 -9.04
CA VAL A 743 -29.53 32.16 -9.67
C VAL A 743 -31.05 32.02 -9.49
N TYR A 744 -31.58 32.40 -8.32
CA TYR A 744 -33.03 32.34 -8.06
C TYR A 744 -33.82 33.33 -8.94
N ALA A 745 -33.29 34.54 -9.15
CA ALA A 745 -33.91 35.56 -9.99
C ALA A 745 -34.01 35.15 -11.48
N VAL A 746 -33.00 34.49 -12.03
CA VAL A 746 -33.00 34.03 -13.44
C VAL A 746 -33.99 32.89 -13.66
N ARG A 747 -34.09 31.93 -12.71
CA ARG A 747 -34.98 30.76 -12.88
C ARG A 747 -36.46 31.13 -12.83
N LYS A 748 -36.86 32.12 -12.03
CA LYS A 748 -38.28 32.53 -11.89
C LYS A 748 -38.84 33.30 -13.11
N ARG A 749 -37.97 33.86 -13.98
CA ARG A 749 -38.39 34.67 -15.13
C ARG A 749 -38.78 33.89 -16.40
N LYS A 750 -38.71 32.55 -16.40
CA LYS A 750 -38.94 31.72 -17.60
C LYS A 750 -40.32 31.05 -17.68
N ASN A 751 -41.12 31.08 -16.60
CA ASN A 751 -42.46 30.47 -16.53
C ASN A 751 -43.61 31.52 -16.49
N GLN A 752 -43.37 32.71 -17.05
CA GLN A 752 -44.42 33.71 -17.31
C GLN A 752 -44.32 34.26 -18.73
N LYS A 753 -44.58 33.39 -19.71
CA LYS A 753 -45.22 33.77 -20.97
C LYS A 753 -46.24 32.69 -21.34
N VAL A 754 -47.41 33.17 -21.75
CA VAL A 754 -48.35 32.46 -22.64
C VAL A 754 -47.77 32.52 -24.05
#